data_AF-A0AAN7AKR9-F1
#
_entry.id   AF-A0AAN7AKR9-F1
#
_cell.length_a   1.000
_cell.length_b   1.000
_cell.length_c   1.000
_cell.angle_alpha   90.00
_cell.angle_beta   90.00
_cell.angle_gamma   90.00
#
_symmetry.space_group_name_H-M   'P 1'
#
loop_
_entity.id
_entity.type
_entity.pdbx_description
1 polymer ?
#
loop_
_entity_poly.entity_id
_entity_poly.type
_entity_poly.pdbx_seq_one_letter_code
_entity_poly.pdbx_strand_id
1 'polypeptide(L)'
;MKTPDPEKANDLPGVSPDLNHPSSPTTQNAASYTPSEERALLLKQDLTILPLSAFIYFLCYLDRSNIGNARILNSSTHNDMQTEIHATQYQFNIALMVFLVAYALFEVPSNILLKKLRPSRWLSFLMFSWGAVTISLGAVSSFPATAGVRFLLGACEAGLFPGLVYYLTFWYRADERSVRVSFILASATLAGAFGGAIAFGIGHMNGSQGLSAWRWLFIIEGAPSCASAVLVWFFLPDYPEEFLKGRHKEVAVERLKVEGSKSYHRSMTWVDAKTTLTDWRLYAHYVIYFGVSVPFSSLSLFAPSITAGLGYVDLKAQLMTVPPYAVAYVVQILVAFSADHSNSRGIHVSISALLGAAGFIASALLPPESHSARYGCLILASAGSFSTVPPLLGWLTSNVHSTAAVGLAIAINVSFGAGIGQIPGVWIYKADEKQNGYPTGHWVNGGMLLMVCVGAALLRVFYGKWNKELSRKQAELERERGIPAEGEGGEGGKSGDGVGEVVRRREEVGEFAVLLAQLERVKLNNNTCASSIITKPVELVIYIPMTRARLTLISLHAASALALPVSSPVHNVYERQEGINHQHLECNWDTFSAEGVLPSGTTLENVTSVAPGGSFGEGEANIPYPMNPTNLPPLCAVTVRVDSSPTSSYRFGLFLPEEWNLRLLVVGNGGFAGGINWLDMAAGPRYGMASLSTDTGHSSNVTDTSWALGEPEKKTDWGWRALHGSLVLGKKLVSHYYSGNSLAYTYYNGCSTGGRQGLKELQVFPDSFDGALIGAPAWWPTHLNTWLAQIGWYNFPVDDPKHIPLEKFTVMAAEVMRQCDGVDGVLDGIISTPEKCDFDFDGLLCGADGIVGQNTSACFTYDQINTAKKLYDDTVSSEDGKSFLYPGFNLGSEEQWLWPLGGKEPTPFGVGYLKDFVFDDKSWDWQSFNESAYTKADETDPGDASAMKYDIGDFKERGGKLILYHGLADGLVPTRGSEYYYNKTIEVFGGDVDHVVDFFRFFLVPGMQHCWSTACGAPWSFGGAFQGGLMGSEVWSVPEFEDQDHDALLALMDWVEKNRTVDKIVATTWTTALDPTSGLLRQRPICPWPQRAEYDGFGDVDLASSWQCVG
;
A
#
# COMPACT_ATOMS: atom_id res chain seq x y z
N MET A 1 28.69 -19.81 60.12
CA MET A 1 27.75 -20.46 61.05
C MET A 1 27.06 -21.58 60.29
N LYS A 2 27.30 -22.83 60.70
CA LYS A 2 26.62 -24.10 60.36
C LYS A 2 26.48 -24.56 58.89
N THR A 3 27.19 -25.64 58.59
CA THR A 3 26.87 -26.70 57.61
C THR A 3 25.58 -27.48 58.03
N PRO A 4 24.98 -28.32 57.16
CA PRO A 4 25.45 -29.70 57.01
C PRO A 4 25.45 -30.27 55.57
N ASP A 5 26.19 -31.37 55.49
CA ASP A 5 26.60 -32.23 54.36
C ASP A 5 25.63 -33.46 54.25
N PRO A 6 25.88 -34.51 53.42
CA PRO A 6 24.90 -35.22 52.57
C PRO A 6 24.61 -36.67 53.04
N GLU A 7 23.72 -37.43 52.37
CA GLU A 7 23.89 -38.87 52.03
C GLU A 7 22.61 -39.61 51.57
N LYS A 8 22.86 -40.62 50.68
CA LYS A 8 22.13 -41.89 50.39
C LYS A 8 21.02 -41.85 49.31
N ALA A 9 20.96 -42.77 48.32
CA ALA A 9 21.56 -44.10 48.23
C ALA A 9 21.70 -44.63 46.77
N ASN A 10 22.85 -45.24 46.50
CA ASN A 10 23.09 -46.59 45.93
C ASN A 10 22.54 -47.11 44.58
N ASP A 11 23.51 -47.62 43.81
CA ASP A 11 23.60 -48.94 43.14
C ASP A 11 23.06 -49.17 41.70
N LEU A 12 24.02 -49.03 40.75
CA LEU A 12 24.41 -49.81 39.53
C LEU A 12 23.61 -51.10 39.15
N PRO A 13 23.67 -51.65 37.90
CA PRO A 13 24.70 -51.48 36.84
C PRO A 13 24.25 -51.45 35.36
N GLY A 14 25.16 -50.96 34.49
CA GLY A 14 25.56 -51.61 33.22
C GLY A 14 24.64 -51.54 31.97
N VAL A 15 25.18 -50.95 30.89
CA VAL A 15 25.44 -51.55 29.56
C VAL A 15 25.53 -50.42 28.51
N SER A 16 26.73 -50.27 27.93
CA SER A 16 26.92 -49.91 26.51
C SER A 16 27.36 -51.21 25.78
N PRO A 17 27.17 -51.41 24.46
CA PRO A 17 27.17 -50.39 23.40
C PRO A 17 26.13 -50.55 22.25
N ASP A 18 25.97 -49.45 21.50
CA ASP A 18 25.69 -49.34 20.05
C ASP A 18 24.33 -49.63 19.38
N LEU A 19 24.02 -48.70 18.47
CA LEU A 19 23.15 -48.75 17.28
C LEU A 19 21.62 -48.73 17.47
N ASN A 20 21.02 -47.53 17.31
CA ASN A 20 20.01 -47.25 16.27
C ASN A 20 19.54 -45.78 16.34
N HIS A 21 19.48 -45.15 15.16
CA HIS A 21 18.87 -43.84 14.90
C HIS A 21 17.56 -43.61 15.67
N PRO A 22 17.38 -42.40 16.21
CA PRO A 22 16.09 -41.74 16.11
C PRO A 22 16.26 -40.36 15.45
N SER A 23 15.68 -40.25 14.25
CA SER A 23 15.06 -39.05 13.67
C SER A 23 15.66 -37.68 14.01
N SER A 24 16.25 -37.06 12.98
CA SER A 24 16.41 -35.62 12.77
C SER A 24 15.36 -34.75 13.47
N PRO A 25 15.75 -33.68 14.20
CA PRO A 25 14.83 -32.58 14.47
C PRO A 25 14.74 -31.74 13.18
N THR A 26 13.65 -31.97 12.46
CA THR A 26 13.15 -31.15 11.36
C THR A 26 13.21 -29.66 11.69
N THR A 27 13.82 -28.91 10.79
CA THR A 27 13.58 -27.48 10.54
C THR A 27 12.10 -27.14 10.62
N GLN A 28 11.71 -26.46 11.68
CA GLN A 28 10.47 -25.69 11.75
C GLN A 28 10.83 -24.34 12.39
N ASN A 29 10.60 -23.25 11.66
CA ASN A 29 10.28 -21.96 12.27
C ASN A 29 8.97 -22.17 13.04
N ALA A 30 9.06 -22.68 14.26
CA ALA A 30 7.90 -22.79 15.12
C ALA A 30 7.62 -21.38 15.65
N ALA A 31 6.47 -20.81 15.26
CA ALA A 31 5.89 -19.68 15.97
C ALA A 31 6.00 -19.93 17.49
N SER A 32 6.21 -18.90 18.32
CA SER A 32 6.39 -19.10 19.78
C SER A 32 5.18 -19.74 20.46
N TYR A 33 4.09 -19.96 19.72
CA TYR A 33 2.82 -20.50 20.12
C TYR A 33 2.38 -21.66 19.21
N THR A 34 1.74 -22.64 19.84
CA THR A 34 1.19 -23.82 19.17
C THR A 34 -0.13 -23.50 18.45
N PRO A 35 -0.52 -24.25 17.40
CA PRO A 35 -1.84 -24.13 16.77
C PRO A 35 -3.01 -24.33 17.76
N SER A 36 -2.80 -25.10 18.82
CA SER A 36 -3.76 -25.26 19.93
C SER A 36 -3.93 -23.99 20.77
N GLU A 37 -2.85 -23.27 21.05
CA GLU A 37 -2.90 -21.99 21.78
C GLU A 37 -3.57 -20.89 20.94
N GLU A 38 -3.28 -20.87 19.64
CA GLU A 38 -3.94 -19.98 18.68
C GLU A 38 -5.44 -20.24 18.59
N ARG A 39 -5.87 -21.50 18.46
CA ARG A 39 -7.29 -21.86 18.44
C ARG A 39 -8.00 -21.52 19.75
N ALA A 40 -7.34 -21.73 20.88
CA ALA A 40 -7.89 -21.38 22.20
C ALA A 40 -8.03 -19.87 22.39
N LEU A 41 -7.06 -19.08 21.90
CA LEU A 41 -7.14 -17.63 21.87
C LEU A 41 -8.30 -17.14 20.98
N LEU A 42 -8.38 -17.64 19.74
CA LEU A 42 -9.43 -17.27 18.80
C LEU A 42 -10.82 -17.58 19.35
N LEU A 43 -11.02 -18.77 19.94
CA LEU A 43 -12.30 -19.12 20.56
C LEU A 43 -12.67 -18.16 21.69
N LYS A 44 -11.70 -17.73 22.51
CA LYS A 44 -11.93 -16.77 23.59
C LYS A 44 -12.27 -15.39 23.06
N GLN A 45 -11.59 -14.92 22.02
CA GLN A 45 -11.90 -13.68 21.33
C GLN A 45 -13.29 -13.75 20.69
N ASP A 46 -13.61 -14.84 19.99
CA ASP A 46 -14.88 -15.04 19.31
C ASP A 46 -16.05 -15.01 20.28
N LEU A 47 -15.96 -15.75 21.39
CA LEU A 47 -17.00 -15.81 22.42
C LEU A 47 -17.20 -14.49 23.17
N THR A 48 -16.23 -13.57 23.10
CA THR A 48 -16.31 -12.27 23.77
C THR A 48 -16.77 -11.18 22.82
N ILE A 49 -16.09 -11.05 21.67
CA ILE A 49 -16.22 -9.93 20.75
C ILE A 49 -17.44 -10.09 19.84
N LEU A 50 -17.65 -11.28 19.25
CA LEU A 50 -18.70 -11.45 18.24
C LEU A 50 -20.12 -11.32 18.81
N PRO A 51 -20.47 -11.92 19.96
CA PRO A 51 -21.81 -11.73 20.55
C PRO A 51 -22.09 -10.26 20.87
N LEU A 52 -21.10 -9.53 21.40
CA LEU A 52 -21.25 -8.10 21.69
C LEU A 52 -21.46 -7.29 20.41
N SER A 53 -20.59 -7.46 19.41
CA SER A 53 -20.70 -6.73 18.13
C SER A 53 -21.99 -7.08 17.37
N ALA A 54 -22.40 -8.35 17.35
CA ALA A 54 -23.64 -8.79 16.73
C ALA A 54 -24.88 -8.24 17.45
N PHE A 55 -24.85 -8.15 18.79
CA PHE A 55 -25.94 -7.57 19.59
C PHE A 55 -26.07 -6.06 19.38
N ILE A 56 -24.96 -5.33 19.31
CA ILE A 56 -24.97 -3.89 18.99
C ILE A 56 -25.58 -3.67 17.59
N TYR A 57 -25.15 -4.46 16.60
CA TYR A 57 -25.68 -4.35 15.23
C TYR A 57 -27.15 -4.78 15.13
N PHE A 58 -27.57 -5.79 15.90
CA PHE A 58 -28.96 -6.23 16.02
C PHE A 58 -29.87 -5.07 16.48
N LEU A 59 -29.48 -4.38 17.56
CA LEU A 59 -30.25 -3.26 18.10
C LEU A 59 -30.30 -2.07 17.13
N CYS A 60 -29.17 -1.72 16.51
CA CYS A 60 -29.15 -0.68 15.48
C CYS A 60 -30.08 -1.01 14.29
N TYR A 61 -30.09 -2.26 13.83
CA TYR A 61 -30.92 -2.64 12.71
C TYR A 61 -32.42 -2.74 13.06
N LEU A 62 -32.73 -3.10 14.31
CA LEU A 62 -34.07 -3.04 14.87
C LEU A 62 -34.59 -1.59 14.81
N ASP A 63 -33.81 -0.65 15.35
CA ASP A 63 -34.11 0.80 15.38
C ASP A 63 -34.23 1.41 13.97
N ARG A 64 -33.48 0.90 13.00
CA ARG A 64 -33.53 1.36 11.60
C ARG A 64 -34.79 0.94 10.86
N SER A 65 -35.20 -0.32 11.03
CA SER A 65 -36.21 -0.98 10.19
C SER A 65 -37.65 -0.78 10.70
N ASN A 66 -37.80 -0.43 11.97
CA ASN A 66 -39.08 -0.31 12.65
C ASN A 66 -40.07 0.72 12.05
N ILE A 67 -39.58 1.73 11.35
CA ILE A 67 -40.43 2.68 10.62
C ILE A 67 -41.28 2.00 9.54
N GLY A 68 -40.79 0.88 8.97
CA GLY A 68 -41.55 0.03 8.06
C GLY A 68 -42.73 -0.66 8.76
N ASN A 69 -42.52 -1.11 10.00
CA ASN A 69 -43.56 -1.69 10.84
C ASN A 69 -44.58 -0.61 11.24
N ALA A 70 -44.10 0.55 11.71
CA ALA A 70 -44.89 1.70 12.15
C ALA A 70 -45.88 2.23 11.09
N ARG A 71 -45.55 2.04 9.80
CA ARG A 71 -46.41 2.40 8.67
C ARG A 71 -47.65 1.50 8.53
N ILE A 72 -47.55 0.23 8.90
CA ILE A 72 -48.63 -0.76 8.74
C ILE A 72 -49.32 -1.07 10.08
N LEU A 73 -48.65 -0.80 11.19
CA LEU A 73 -49.14 -1.08 12.53
C LEU A 73 -50.44 -0.30 12.81
N ASN A 74 -51.52 -1.03 13.11
CA ASN A 74 -52.86 -0.49 13.39
C ASN A 74 -53.47 0.38 12.27
N SER A 75 -53.05 0.16 11.02
CA SER A 75 -53.51 0.92 9.85
C SER A 75 -55.03 0.87 9.60
N SER A 76 -55.72 -0.24 9.93
CA SER A 76 -57.18 -0.33 9.82
C SER A 76 -57.93 0.65 10.73
N THR A 77 -57.28 1.10 11.80
CA THR A 77 -57.84 2.07 12.75
C THR A 77 -57.36 3.50 12.47
N HIS A 78 -56.59 3.74 11.41
CA HIS A 78 -55.95 5.03 11.12
C HIS A 78 -55.03 5.55 12.24
N ASN A 79 -54.55 4.63 13.09
CA ASN A 79 -53.59 4.90 14.17
C ASN A 79 -52.18 4.45 13.74
N ASP A 80 -51.89 4.48 12.44
CA ASP A 80 -50.56 4.25 11.88
C ASP A 80 -49.77 5.56 11.78
N MET A 81 -48.45 5.44 11.72
CA MET A 81 -47.56 6.60 11.69
C MET A 81 -47.83 7.50 10.49
N GLN A 82 -48.08 6.95 9.29
CA GLN A 82 -48.21 7.74 8.07
C GLN A 82 -49.47 8.61 8.11
N THR A 83 -50.59 8.04 8.59
CA THR A 83 -51.87 8.75 8.74
C THR A 83 -51.79 9.85 9.81
N GLU A 84 -51.22 9.56 10.97
CA GLU A 84 -51.18 10.51 12.11
C GLU A 84 -50.24 11.71 11.91
N ILE A 85 -49.12 11.53 11.21
CA ILE A 85 -48.21 12.66 10.89
C ILE A 85 -48.67 13.44 9.65
N HIS A 86 -49.81 13.06 9.07
CA HIS A 86 -50.38 13.61 7.85
C HIS A 86 -49.40 13.64 6.65
N ALA A 87 -48.60 12.59 6.50
CA ALA A 87 -47.63 12.48 5.42
C ALA A 87 -48.24 11.81 4.18
N THR A 88 -48.05 12.44 3.03
CA THR A 88 -48.24 11.77 1.74
C THR A 88 -47.24 10.62 1.59
N GLN A 89 -47.53 9.64 0.72
CA GLN A 89 -46.57 8.58 0.44
C GLN A 89 -45.23 9.14 -0.07
N TYR A 90 -45.28 10.16 -0.92
CA TYR A 90 -44.08 10.81 -1.46
C TYR A 90 -43.23 11.40 -0.33
N GLN A 91 -43.85 12.11 0.61
CA GLN A 91 -43.18 12.63 1.80
C GLN A 91 -42.62 11.51 2.69
N PHE A 92 -43.37 10.43 2.92
CA PHE A 92 -42.88 9.29 3.70
C PHE A 92 -41.62 8.67 3.06
N ASN A 93 -41.62 8.48 1.75
CA ASN A 93 -40.44 8.00 1.01
C ASN A 93 -39.25 8.97 1.12
N ILE A 94 -39.49 10.30 1.10
CA ILE A 94 -38.42 11.28 1.38
C ILE A 94 -37.84 11.07 2.78
N ALA A 95 -38.66 10.87 3.82
CA ALA A 95 -38.17 10.63 5.17
C ALA A 95 -37.35 9.33 5.28
N LEU A 96 -37.65 8.31 4.47
CA LEU A 96 -36.85 7.10 4.35
C LEU A 96 -35.52 7.34 3.63
N MET A 97 -35.52 8.13 2.55
CA MET A 97 -34.33 8.47 1.76
C MET A 97 -33.36 9.38 2.52
N VAL A 98 -33.85 10.38 3.24
CA VAL A 98 -33.02 11.35 3.98
C VAL A 98 -32.14 10.67 5.04
N PHE A 99 -32.64 9.61 5.68
CA PHE A 99 -31.84 8.75 6.55
C PHE A 99 -30.62 8.17 5.82
N LEU A 100 -30.80 7.64 4.61
CA LEU A 100 -29.73 7.03 3.81
C LEU A 100 -28.71 8.08 3.34
N VAL A 101 -29.18 9.29 2.99
CA VAL A 101 -28.31 10.42 2.63
C VAL A 101 -27.45 10.84 3.83
N ALA A 102 -28.05 10.97 5.02
CA ALA A 102 -27.30 11.28 6.24
C ALA A 102 -26.28 10.18 6.57
N TYR A 103 -26.70 8.91 6.45
CA TYR A 103 -25.82 7.76 6.67
C TYR A 103 -24.56 7.84 5.79
N ALA A 104 -24.73 8.07 4.48
CA ALA A 104 -23.62 8.19 3.54
C ALA A 104 -22.70 9.40 3.82
N LEU A 105 -23.26 10.54 4.23
CA LEU A 105 -22.49 11.76 4.51
C LEU A 105 -21.64 11.66 5.78
N PHE A 106 -22.18 11.06 6.84
CA PHE A 106 -21.53 11.02 8.17
C PHE A 106 -20.68 9.76 8.42
N GLU A 107 -20.69 8.80 7.50
CA GLU A 107 -19.94 7.55 7.62
C GLU A 107 -18.43 7.81 7.76
N VAL A 108 -17.84 8.54 6.81
CA VAL A 108 -16.40 8.84 6.80
C VAL A 108 -15.98 9.69 8.01
N PRO A 109 -16.64 10.83 8.33
CA PRO A 109 -16.31 11.61 9.52
C PRO A 109 -16.40 10.82 10.83
N SER A 110 -17.44 9.99 10.99
CA SER A 110 -17.63 9.21 12.21
C SER A 110 -16.54 8.15 12.41
N ASN A 111 -16.05 7.54 11.33
CA ASN A 111 -14.93 6.59 11.39
C ASN A 111 -13.56 7.27 11.63
N ILE A 112 -13.38 8.52 11.20
CA ILE A 112 -12.19 9.32 11.59
C ILE A 112 -12.20 9.57 13.11
N LEU A 113 -13.36 9.84 13.71
CA LEU A 113 -13.48 10.02 15.16
C LEU A 113 -13.21 8.73 15.94
N LEU A 114 -13.62 7.57 15.42
CA LEU A 114 -13.29 6.27 16.01
C LEU A 114 -11.77 6.00 16.05
N LYS A 115 -10.99 6.56 15.12
CA LYS A 115 -9.50 6.49 15.17
C LYS A 115 -8.91 7.36 16.29
N LYS A 116 -9.55 8.49 16.61
CA LYS A 116 -9.08 9.44 17.65
C LYS A 116 -9.54 9.06 19.05
N LEU A 117 -10.67 8.37 19.17
CA LEU A 117 -11.31 8.01 20.43
C LEU A 117 -11.18 6.50 20.71
N ARG A 118 -11.58 6.07 21.91
CA ARG A 118 -11.59 4.63 22.27
C ARG A 118 -12.84 3.95 21.70
N PRO A 119 -12.75 2.73 21.12
CA PRO A 119 -13.89 2.02 20.55
C PRO A 119 -15.09 1.88 21.50
N SER A 120 -14.85 1.46 22.75
CA SER A 120 -15.89 1.36 23.80
C SER A 120 -16.68 2.64 23.99
N ARG A 121 -15.99 3.78 24.03
CA ARG A 121 -16.58 5.10 24.27
C ARG A 121 -17.31 5.64 23.05
N TRP A 122 -16.71 5.52 21.87
CA TRP A 122 -17.32 6.05 20.65
C TRP A 122 -18.53 5.22 20.21
N LEU A 123 -18.42 3.88 20.19
CA LEU A 123 -19.54 3.01 19.82
C LEU A 123 -20.68 3.09 20.84
N SER A 124 -20.37 3.22 22.13
CA SER A 124 -21.38 3.50 23.17
C SER A 124 -22.05 4.85 22.99
N PHE A 125 -21.30 5.91 22.67
CA PHE A 125 -21.88 7.24 22.40
C PHE A 125 -22.83 7.22 21.20
N LEU A 126 -22.42 6.58 20.10
CA LEU A 126 -23.31 6.38 18.95
C LEU A 126 -24.56 5.61 19.39
N MET A 127 -24.38 4.54 20.19
CA MET A 127 -25.46 3.67 20.68
C MET A 127 -26.51 4.38 21.49
N PHE A 128 -26.05 5.20 22.42
CA PHE A 128 -26.93 6.04 23.19
C PHE A 128 -27.65 7.05 22.30
N SER A 129 -26.92 7.66 21.36
CA SER A 129 -27.44 8.71 20.49
C SER A 129 -28.52 8.19 19.54
N TRP A 130 -28.29 7.07 18.83
CA TRP A 130 -29.31 6.52 17.93
C TRP A 130 -30.51 5.97 18.70
N GLY A 131 -30.31 5.37 19.88
CA GLY A 131 -31.42 4.92 20.74
C GLY A 131 -32.28 6.10 21.19
N ALA A 132 -31.67 7.20 21.63
CA ALA A 132 -32.38 8.40 22.06
C ALA A 132 -33.14 9.07 20.91
N VAL A 133 -32.52 9.14 19.73
CA VAL A 133 -33.15 9.66 18.52
C VAL A 133 -34.31 8.74 18.07
N THR A 134 -34.18 7.42 18.20
CA THR A 134 -35.25 6.47 17.91
C THR A 134 -36.43 6.67 18.85
N ILE A 135 -36.21 6.79 20.16
CA ILE A 135 -37.26 7.13 21.13
C ILE A 135 -37.97 8.44 20.74
N SER A 136 -37.22 9.44 20.27
CA SER A 136 -37.77 10.72 19.84
C SER A 136 -38.68 10.62 18.60
N LEU A 137 -38.54 9.58 17.75
CA LEU A 137 -39.49 9.31 16.67
C LEU A 137 -40.89 9.03 17.21
N GLY A 138 -41.03 8.44 18.39
CA GLY A 138 -42.32 8.24 19.04
C GLY A 138 -43.05 9.56 19.40
N ALA A 139 -42.33 10.68 19.45
CA ALA A 139 -42.86 12.00 19.81
C ALA A 139 -43.22 12.87 18.58
N VAL A 140 -42.86 12.47 17.36
CA VAL A 140 -43.11 13.30 16.17
C VAL A 140 -44.60 13.37 15.84
N SER A 141 -45.01 14.50 15.25
CA SER A 141 -46.41 14.77 14.86
C SER A 141 -46.53 15.33 13.45
N SER A 142 -45.43 15.46 12.72
CA SER A 142 -45.43 16.02 11.36
C SER A 142 -44.33 15.42 10.49
N PHE A 143 -44.51 15.52 9.18
CA PHE A 143 -43.51 15.10 8.20
C PHE A 143 -42.14 15.78 8.39
N PRO A 144 -42.03 17.13 8.51
CA PRO A 144 -40.72 17.77 8.66
C PRO A 144 -39.96 17.31 9.91
N ALA A 145 -40.68 17.14 11.03
CA ALA A 145 -40.09 16.58 12.26
C ALA A 145 -39.60 15.14 12.04
N THR A 146 -40.40 14.31 11.36
CA THR A 146 -40.02 12.94 11.01
C THR A 146 -38.77 12.91 10.13
N ALA A 147 -38.70 13.74 9.08
CA ALA A 147 -37.54 13.81 8.18
C ALA A 147 -36.27 14.30 8.91
N GLY A 148 -36.40 15.30 9.79
CA GLY A 148 -35.29 15.82 10.60
C GLY A 148 -34.74 14.78 11.59
N VAL A 149 -35.63 14.10 12.33
CA VAL A 149 -35.23 13.04 13.26
C VAL A 149 -34.61 11.86 12.50
N ARG A 150 -35.11 11.53 11.31
CA ARG A 150 -34.53 10.49 10.43
C ARG A 150 -33.15 10.87 9.91
N PHE A 151 -32.90 12.14 9.59
CA PHE A 151 -31.56 12.62 9.25
C PHE A 151 -30.59 12.45 10.43
N LEU A 152 -31.01 12.85 11.63
CA LEU A 152 -30.20 12.69 12.85
C LEU A 152 -29.93 11.21 13.16
N LEU A 153 -30.92 10.34 12.98
CA LEU A 153 -30.77 8.90 13.19
C LEU A 153 -29.73 8.33 12.22
N GLY A 154 -29.80 8.72 10.94
CA GLY A 154 -28.82 8.33 9.93
C GLY A 154 -27.41 8.79 10.28
N ALA A 155 -27.26 10.03 10.77
CA ALA A 155 -25.98 10.56 11.22
C ALA A 155 -25.41 9.82 12.44
N CYS A 156 -26.26 9.45 13.41
CA CYS A 156 -25.85 8.70 14.61
C CYS A 156 -25.49 7.24 14.31
N GLU A 157 -26.14 6.60 13.33
CA GLU A 157 -25.84 5.21 12.96
C GLU A 157 -24.67 5.06 11.97
N ALA A 158 -24.31 6.12 11.26
CA ALA A 158 -23.35 6.09 10.14
C ALA A 158 -21.99 5.46 10.50
N GLY A 159 -21.50 5.71 11.71
CA GLY A 159 -20.21 5.19 12.16
C GLY A 159 -20.22 3.73 12.62
N LEU A 160 -21.38 3.11 12.83
CA LEU A 160 -21.44 1.84 13.55
C LEU A 160 -20.86 0.68 12.74
N PHE A 161 -21.36 0.43 11.54
CA PHE A 161 -20.98 -0.78 10.79
C PHE A 161 -19.52 -0.75 10.33
N PRO A 162 -19.04 0.28 9.62
CA PRO A 162 -17.62 0.34 9.27
C PRO A 162 -16.74 0.46 10.53
N GLY A 163 -17.26 1.04 11.61
CA GLY A 163 -16.58 1.12 12.89
C GLY A 163 -16.40 -0.24 13.57
N LEU A 164 -17.40 -1.12 13.49
CA LEU A 164 -17.29 -2.51 13.96
C LEU A 164 -16.30 -3.32 13.11
N VAL A 165 -16.32 -3.12 11.78
CA VAL A 165 -15.33 -3.77 10.88
C VAL A 165 -13.92 -3.31 11.20
N TYR A 166 -13.70 -2.00 11.40
CA TYR A 166 -12.43 -1.44 11.83
C TYR A 166 -12.02 -1.95 13.22
N TYR A 167 -12.95 -2.03 14.16
CA TYR A 167 -12.71 -2.56 15.50
C TYR A 167 -12.22 -4.02 15.48
N LEU A 168 -12.77 -4.87 14.60
CA LEU A 168 -12.29 -6.26 14.44
C LEU A 168 -10.83 -6.35 13.98
N THR A 169 -10.30 -5.33 13.29
CA THR A 169 -8.88 -5.31 12.86
C THR A 169 -7.90 -5.27 14.03
N PHE A 170 -8.34 -4.82 15.21
CA PHE A 170 -7.52 -4.84 16.42
C PHE A 170 -7.46 -6.22 17.09
N TRP A 171 -8.33 -7.15 16.72
CA TRP A 171 -8.49 -8.44 17.42
C TRP A 171 -8.13 -9.65 16.56
N TYR A 172 -8.24 -9.52 15.23
CA TYR A 172 -8.14 -10.63 14.27
C TYR A 172 -7.22 -10.28 13.09
N ARG A 173 -6.51 -11.28 12.55
CA ARG A 173 -5.72 -11.13 11.31
C ARG A 173 -6.60 -10.98 10.07
N ALA A 174 -6.03 -10.55 8.94
CA ALA A 174 -6.80 -10.25 7.74
C ALA A 174 -7.60 -11.47 7.23
N ASP A 175 -7.00 -12.66 7.29
CA ASP A 175 -7.58 -13.96 6.91
C ASP A 175 -8.71 -14.45 7.84
N GLU A 176 -8.81 -13.88 9.03
CA GLU A 176 -9.78 -14.30 10.07
C GLU A 176 -11.04 -13.44 10.10
N ARG A 177 -11.04 -12.25 9.47
CA ARG A 177 -12.12 -11.26 9.66
C ARG A 177 -13.41 -11.56 8.88
N SER A 178 -13.33 -12.18 7.69
CA SER A 178 -14.47 -12.33 6.77
C SER A 178 -15.67 -13.07 7.39
N VAL A 179 -15.42 -14.24 7.99
CA VAL A 179 -16.47 -15.05 8.66
C VAL A 179 -17.12 -14.27 9.80
N ARG A 180 -16.32 -13.50 10.54
CA ARG A 180 -16.75 -12.75 11.74
C ARG A 180 -17.62 -11.55 11.38
N VAL A 181 -17.23 -10.81 10.35
CA VAL A 181 -18.07 -9.75 9.76
C VAL A 181 -19.40 -10.33 9.27
N SER A 182 -19.38 -11.54 8.70
CA SER A 182 -20.60 -12.22 8.23
C SER A 182 -21.58 -12.56 9.36
N PHE A 183 -21.08 -12.98 10.52
CA PHE A 183 -21.90 -13.20 11.72
C PHE A 183 -22.53 -11.92 12.25
N ILE A 184 -21.79 -10.80 12.23
CA ILE A 184 -22.33 -9.49 12.61
C ILE A 184 -23.46 -9.10 11.64
N LEU A 185 -23.24 -9.21 10.33
CA LEU A 185 -24.27 -8.88 9.33
C LEU A 185 -25.50 -9.77 9.39
N ALA A 186 -25.37 -11.04 9.79
CA ALA A 186 -26.51 -11.92 9.99
C ALA A 186 -27.44 -11.40 11.10
N SER A 187 -26.95 -10.61 12.06
CA SER A 187 -27.84 -10.07 13.09
C SER A 187 -28.87 -9.06 12.56
N ALA A 188 -28.69 -8.50 11.35
CA ALA A 188 -29.70 -7.68 10.68
C ALA A 188 -30.95 -8.46 10.27
N THR A 189 -30.80 -9.68 9.72
CA THR A 189 -31.95 -10.54 9.39
C THR A 189 -32.63 -11.04 10.66
N LEU A 190 -31.87 -11.32 11.71
CA LEU A 190 -32.42 -11.61 13.03
C LEU A 190 -33.24 -10.43 13.59
N ALA A 191 -32.73 -9.20 13.44
CA ALA A 191 -33.44 -7.98 13.84
C ALA A 191 -34.74 -7.79 13.04
N GLY A 192 -34.76 -8.08 11.74
CA GLY A 192 -36.00 -8.07 10.94
C GLY A 192 -37.05 -9.06 11.46
N ALA A 193 -36.63 -10.26 11.87
CA ALA A 193 -37.52 -11.25 12.46
C ALA A 193 -38.07 -10.79 13.83
N PHE A 194 -37.21 -10.27 14.71
CA PHE A 194 -37.63 -9.76 16.01
C PHE A 194 -38.49 -8.50 15.89
N GLY A 195 -38.19 -7.60 14.95
CA GLY A 195 -38.97 -6.38 14.72
C GLY A 195 -40.42 -6.67 14.36
N GLY A 196 -40.66 -7.66 13.49
CA GLY A 196 -42.03 -8.11 13.17
C GLY A 196 -42.77 -8.70 14.38
N ALA A 197 -42.06 -9.48 15.21
CA ALA A 197 -42.63 -10.08 16.43
C ALA A 197 -42.92 -9.04 17.52
N ILE A 198 -42.00 -8.09 17.72
CA ILE A 198 -42.15 -6.98 18.67
C ILE A 198 -43.29 -6.07 18.22
N ALA A 199 -43.37 -5.71 16.94
CA ALA A 199 -44.47 -4.93 16.40
C ALA A 199 -45.83 -5.63 16.55
N PHE A 200 -45.89 -6.96 16.37
CA PHE A 200 -47.10 -7.73 16.67
C PHE A 200 -47.52 -7.62 18.14
N GLY A 201 -46.57 -7.74 19.07
CA GLY A 201 -46.82 -7.60 20.50
C GLY A 201 -47.29 -6.18 20.88
N ILE A 202 -46.53 -5.16 20.48
CA ILE A 202 -46.78 -3.75 20.79
C ILE A 202 -48.06 -3.24 20.12
N GLY A 203 -48.46 -3.79 18.98
CA GLY A 203 -49.73 -3.44 18.33
C GLY A 203 -50.98 -3.64 19.20
N HIS A 204 -50.89 -4.46 20.25
CA HIS A 204 -51.96 -4.61 21.25
C HIS A 204 -52.00 -3.47 22.29
N MET A 205 -50.99 -2.60 22.32
CA MET A 205 -50.92 -1.43 23.19
C MET A 205 -51.54 -0.17 22.56
N ASN A 206 -52.24 -0.30 21.43
CA ASN A 206 -52.84 0.84 20.75
C ASN A 206 -53.85 1.57 21.65
N GLY A 207 -53.66 2.88 21.85
CA GLY A 207 -54.48 3.69 22.75
C GLY A 207 -54.11 3.58 24.23
N SER A 208 -53.12 2.75 24.58
CA SER A 208 -52.61 2.66 25.95
C SER A 208 -51.93 3.96 26.36
N GLN A 209 -52.34 4.52 27.51
CA GLN A 209 -51.92 5.85 28.00
C GLN A 209 -52.19 6.98 26.98
N GLY A 210 -53.16 6.81 26.08
CA GLY A 210 -53.49 7.80 25.05
C GLY A 210 -52.49 7.86 23.89
N LEU A 211 -51.57 6.90 23.77
CA LEU A 211 -50.60 6.81 22.68
C LEU A 211 -50.94 5.68 21.72
N SER A 212 -50.76 5.93 20.43
CA SER A 212 -50.87 4.93 19.37
C SER A 212 -49.72 3.93 19.44
N ALA A 213 -49.96 2.69 19.01
CA ALA A 213 -48.99 1.61 19.18
C ALA A 213 -47.64 1.87 18.50
N TRP A 214 -47.62 2.57 17.37
CA TRP A 214 -46.38 2.92 16.66
C TRP A 214 -45.47 3.85 17.48
N ARG A 215 -46.03 4.67 18.38
CA ARG A 215 -45.23 5.51 19.29
C ARG A 215 -44.55 4.67 20.36
N TRP A 216 -45.28 3.70 20.92
CA TRP A 216 -44.74 2.71 21.84
C TRP A 216 -43.66 1.85 21.19
N LEU A 217 -43.79 1.53 19.90
CA LEU A 217 -42.79 0.78 19.14
C LEU A 217 -41.42 1.46 19.20
N PHE A 218 -41.36 2.74 18.82
CA PHE A 218 -40.12 3.52 18.86
C PHE A 218 -39.54 3.69 20.27
N ILE A 219 -40.40 3.83 21.29
CA ILE A 219 -39.96 3.97 22.70
C ILE A 219 -39.36 2.65 23.20
N ILE A 220 -40.05 1.53 22.97
CA ILE A 220 -39.68 0.21 23.51
C ILE A 220 -38.47 -0.38 22.78
N GLU A 221 -38.30 -0.10 21.48
CA GLU A 221 -37.15 -0.59 20.72
C GLU A 221 -35.89 0.27 20.95
N GLY A 222 -36.03 1.59 21.06
CA GLY A 222 -34.89 2.48 21.32
C GLY A 222 -34.37 2.46 22.76
N ALA A 223 -35.19 2.12 23.76
CA ALA A 223 -34.77 2.06 25.16
C ALA A 223 -33.69 1.00 25.46
N PRO A 224 -33.80 -0.25 24.95
CA PRO A 224 -32.72 -1.23 25.00
C PRO A 224 -31.40 -0.73 24.41
N SER A 225 -31.44 0.06 23.33
CA SER A 225 -30.24 0.68 22.76
C SER A 225 -29.58 1.63 23.76
N CYS A 226 -30.33 2.54 24.38
CA CYS A 226 -29.80 3.44 25.41
C CYS A 226 -29.26 2.70 26.65
N ALA A 227 -29.97 1.68 27.13
CA ALA A 227 -29.53 0.89 28.29
C ALA A 227 -28.26 0.08 27.98
N SER A 228 -28.21 -0.53 26.80
CA SER A 228 -27.07 -1.34 26.36
C SER A 228 -25.86 -0.47 26.05
N ALA A 229 -26.04 0.80 25.67
CA ALA A 229 -24.93 1.75 25.53
C ALA A 229 -24.08 1.85 26.80
N VAL A 230 -24.74 1.84 27.98
CA VAL A 230 -24.05 1.84 29.28
C VAL A 230 -23.24 0.55 29.45
N LEU A 231 -23.80 -0.60 29.06
CA LEU A 231 -23.08 -1.87 29.10
C LEU A 231 -21.88 -1.87 28.14
N VAL A 232 -22.06 -1.41 26.91
CA VAL A 232 -20.98 -1.30 25.91
C VAL A 232 -19.85 -0.40 26.41
N TRP A 233 -20.16 0.69 27.12
CA TRP A 233 -19.16 1.59 27.69
C TRP A 233 -18.20 0.88 28.66
N PHE A 234 -18.71 -0.07 29.46
CA PHE A 234 -17.91 -0.76 30.48
C PHE A 234 -17.36 -2.12 30.03
N PHE A 235 -18.08 -2.82 29.14
CA PHE A 235 -17.80 -4.22 28.82
C PHE A 235 -17.21 -4.43 27.42
N LEU A 236 -17.30 -3.47 26.49
CA LEU A 236 -16.69 -3.63 25.18
C LEU A 236 -15.16 -3.46 25.30
N PRO A 237 -14.36 -4.49 25.01
CA PRO A 237 -12.90 -4.40 25.16
C PRO A 237 -12.29 -3.45 24.11
N ASP A 238 -11.42 -2.50 24.46
CA ASP A 238 -10.88 -1.57 23.46
C ASP A 238 -9.80 -2.22 22.57
N TYR A 239 -8.78 -2.83 23.19
CA TYR A 239 -7.60 -3.41 22.53
C TYR A 239 -7.16 -4.71 23.20
N PRO A 240 -6.58 -5.67 22.45
CA PRO A 240 -6.13 -6.96 22.99
C PRO A 240 -5.06 -6.82 24.07
N GLU A 241 -4.20 -5.79 23.99
CA GLU A 241 -3.11 -5.54 24.94
C GLU A 241 -3.60 -5.17 26.35
N GLU A 242 -4.80 -4.57 26.44
CA GLU A 242 -5.39 -4.09 27.69
C GLU A 242 -6.31 -5.15 28.33
N PHE A 243 -7.00 -5.96 27.51
CA PHE A 243 -8.03 -6.89 27.98
C PHE A 243 -7.52 -8.32 28.22
N LEU A 244 -6.63 -8.83 27.35
CA LEU A 244 -6.09 -10.18 27.48
C LEU A 244 -5.01 -10.20 28.57
N LYS A 245 -4.87 -11.33 29.26
CA LYS A 245 -3.92 -11.52 30.38
C LYS A 245 -3.06 -12.76 30.16
N GLY A 246 -1.83 -12.70 30.67
CA GLY A 246 -0.85 -13.80 30.62
C GLY A 246 -0.57 -14.27 29.19
N ARG A 247 -0.46 -15.59 29.02
CA ARG A 247 -0.08 -16.23 27.75
C ARG A 247 -0.94 -15.80 26.55
N HIS A 248 -2.25 -15.65 26.72
CA HIS A 248 -3.13 -15.23 25.63
C HIS A 248 -2.83 -13.81 25.10
N LYS A 249 -2.31 -12.91 25.95
CA LYS A 249 -1.91 -11.56 25.52
C LYS A 249 -0.65 -11.63 24.65
N GLU A 250 0.33 -12.41 25.08
CA GLU A 250 1.59 -12.59 24.34
C GLU A 250 1.32 -13.16 22.95
N VAL A 251 0.51 -14.23 22.88
CA VAL A 251 0.09 -14.83 21.60
C VAL A 251 -0.69 -13.84 20.73
N ALA A 252 -1.60 -13.04 21.30
CA ALA A 252 -2.36 -12.05 20.54
C ALA A 252 -1.47 -10.93 20.00
N VAL A 253 -0.56 -10.39 20.82
CA VAL A 253 0.36 -9.32 20.41
C VAL A 253 1.33 -9.84 19.35
N GLU A 254 1.90 -11.03 19.54
CA GLU A 254 2.81 -11.63 18.56
C GLU A 254 2.11 -11.92 17.22
N ARG A 255 0.88 -12.45 17.25
CA ARG A 255 0.08 -12.69 16.04
C ARG A 255 -0.30 -11.42 15.29
N LEU A 256 -0.41 -10.29 15.99
CA LEU A 256 -0.87 -9.03 15.44
C LEU A 256 0.25 -8.02 15.14
N LYS A 257 1.52 -8.32 15.49
CA LYS A 257 2.70 -7.48 15.18
C LYS A 257 2.88 -7.19 13.69
N VAL A 258 2.39 -8.06 12.81
CA VAL A 258 2.51 -7.93 11.35
C VAL A 258 1.26 -7.27 10.72
N GLU A 259 0.09 -7.32 11.36
CA GLU A 259 -1.19 -6.97 10.69
C GLU A 259 -2.27 -6.24 11.52
N GLY A 260 -2.08 -5.93 12.81
CA GLY A 260 -3.16 -5.28 13.56
C GLY A 260 -2.90 -4.92 15.02
N SER A 261 -2.20 -3.83 15.29
CA SER A 261 -2.45 -3.08 16.54
C SER A 261 -2.11 -1.60 16.40
N LYS A 262 -2.58 -0.80 17.37
CA LYS A 262 -2.67 0.66 17.35
C LYS A 262 -1.35 1.39 17.02
N SER A 263 -0.21 0.73 17.16
CA SER A 263 1.12 1.26 16.91
C SER A 263 1.67 0.97 15.50
N TYR A 264 1.02 0.12 14.70
CA TYR A 264 1.54 -0.35 13.40
C TYR A 264 0.63 -0.05 12.19
N HIS A 265 -0.48 0.69 12.38
CA HIS A 265 -1.29 1.13 11.26
C HIS A 265 -0.56 2.22 10.45
N ARG A 266 0.06 1.84 9.33
CA ARG A 266 0.54 2.76 8.28
C ARG A 266 -0.60 3.72 7.91
N SER A 267 -0.36 5.02 7.93
CA SER A 267 -1.32 6.01 7.45
C SER A 267 -1.55 5.80 5.95
N MET A 268 -2.82 5.88 5.53
CA MET A 268 -3.20 5.74 4.12
C MET A 268 -2.49 6.82 3.31
N THR A 269 -1.59 6.42 2.42
CA THR A 269 -0.92 7.35 1.52
C THR A 269 -1.87 7.75 0.40
N TRP A 270 -1.61 8.89 -0.25
CA TRP A 270 -2.42 9.30 -1.40
C TRP A 270 -2.28 8.33 -2.58
N VAL A 271 -1.15 7.63 -2.71
CA VAL A 271 -0.94 6.60 -3.73
C VAL A 271 -1.80 5.36 -3.45
N ASP A 272 -1.87 4.91 -2.19
CA ASP A 272 -2.80 3.83 -1.78
C ASP A 272 -4.25 4.24 -2.06
N ALA A 273 -4.60 5.50 -1.77
CA ALA A 273 -5.93 6.03 -2.00
C ALA A 273 -6.26 6.09 -3.50
N LYS A 274 -5.36 6.64 -4.33
CA LYS A 274 -5.53 6.76 -5.78
C LYS A 274 -5.64 5.39 -6.44
N THR A 275 -4.80 4.42 -6.07
CA THR A 275 -4.84 3.05 -6.63
C THR A 275 -6.16 2.35 -6.29
N THR A 276 -6.65 2.52 -5.06
CA THR A 276 -7.96 2.00 -4.65
C THR A 276 -9.11 2.72 -5.37
N LEU A 277 -8.97 4.03 -5.63
CA LEU A 277 -9.95 4.87 -6.33
C LEU A 277 -9.92 4.72 -7.86
N THR A 278 -8.90 4.11 -8.46
CA THR A 278 -8.80 3.92 -9.92
C THR A 278 -8.91 2.47 -10.36
N ASP A 279 -9.01 1.52 -9.42
CA ASP A 279 -9.19 0.11 -9.75
C ASP A 279 -10.64 -0.21 -10.17
N TRP A 280 -10.89 -0.34 -11.49
CA TRP A 280 -12.21 -0.69 -12.02
C TRP A 280 -12.81 -1.98 -11.45
N ARG A 281 -11.98 -2.95 -11.01
CA ARG A 281 -12.47 -4.21 -10.43
C ARG A 281 -13.23 -3.95 -9.13
N LEU A 282 -12.79 -2.97 -8.36
CA LEU A 282 -13.48 -2.52 -7.16
C LEU A 282 -14.80 -1.83 -7.52
N TYR A 283 -14.85 -1.03 -8.59
CA TYR A 283 -16.11 -0.49 -9.11
C TYR A 283 -17.09 -1.56 -9.58
N ALA A 284 -16.61 -2.66 -10.17
CA ALA A 284 -17.47 -3.81 -10.47
C ALA A 284 -18.05 -4.42 -9.19
N HIS A 285 -17.26 -4.55 -8.12
CA HIS A 285 -17.78 -4.96 -6.81
C HIS A 285 -18.78 -3.94 -6.26
N TYR A 286 -18.54 -2.63 -6.39
CA TYR A 286 -19.43 -1.57 -5.91
C TYR A 286 -20.76 -1.55 -6.65
N VAL A 287 -20.77 -1.81 -7.97
CA VAL A 287 -22.00 -1.94 -8.78
C VAL A 287 -22.79 -3.20 -8.41
N ILE A 288 -22.10 -4.33 -8.18
CA ILE A 288 -22.76 -5.55 -7.69
C ILE A 288 -23.34 -5.30 -6.29
N TYR A 289 -22.59 -4.63 -5.42
CA TYR A 289 -23.04 -4.28 -4.07
C TYR A 289 -24.19 -3.26 -4.08
N PHE A 290 -24.22 -2.34 -5.05
CA PHE A 290 -25.35 -1.46 -5.32
C PHE A 290 -26.59 -2.27 -5.70
N GLY A 291 -26.45 -3.24 -6.61
CA GLY A 291 -27.54 -4.09 -7.07
C GLY A 291 -28.21 -4.89 -5.95
N VAL A 292 -27.42 -5.45 -5.02
CA VAL A 292 -27.96 -6.18 -3.86
C VAL A 292 -28.54 -5.25 -2.79
N SER A 293 -28.09 -3.99 -2.73
CA SER A 293 -28.57 -3.02 -1.74
C SER A 293 -30.02 -2.57 -1.99
N VAL A 294 -30.50 -2.64 -3.23
CA VAL A 294 -31.90 -2.35 -3.60
C VAL A 294 -32.90 -3.35 -2.96
N PRO A 295 -32.77 -4.69 -3.15
CA PRO A 295 -33.62 -5.65 -2.46
C PRO A 295 -33.39 -5.64 -0.95
N PHE A 296 -32.17 -5.34 -0.47
CA PHE A 296 -31.88 -5.24 0.96
C PHE A 296 -32.71 -4.13 1.63
N SER A 297 -32.67 -2.89 1.15
CA SER A 297 -33.46 -1.81 1.77
C SER A 297 -34.96 -1.98 1.55
N SER A 298 -35.36 -2.44 0.36
CA SER A 298 -36.78 -2.58 0.05
C SER A 298 -37.45 -3.69 0.85
N LEU A 299 -36.79 -4.84 1.07
CA LEU A 299 -37.28 -5.85 2.00
C LEU A 299 -37.32 -5.30 3.43
N SER A 300 -36.27 -4.61 3.88
CA SER A 300 -36.17 -4.09 5.25
C SER A 300 -37.23 -3.07 5.60
N LEU A 301 -37.54 -2.16 4.69
CA LEU A 301 -38.48 -1.07 4.93
C LEU A 301 -39.92 -1.39 4.51
N PHE A 302 -40.11 -2.34 3.57
CA PHE A 302 -41.42 -2.65 3.00
C PHE A 302 -41.90 -4.09 3.22
N ALA A 303 -41.16 -4.98 3.89
CA ALA A 303 -41.67 -6.33 4.22
C ALA A 303 -43.07 -6.33 4.88
N PRO A 304 -43.38 -5.43 5.84
CA PRO A 304 -44.74 -5.33 6.38
C PRO A 304 -45.77 -4.90 5.33
N SER A 305 -45.38 -4.01 4.40
CA SER A 305 -46.25 -3.57 3.31
C SER A 305 -46.47 -4.68 2.27
N ILE A 306 -45.43 -5.45 1.95
CA ILE A 306 -45.49 -6.58 1.03
C ILE A 306 -46.38 -7.67 1.59
N THR A 307 -46.19 -8.06 2.86
CA THR A 307 -47.05 -9.03 3.55
C THR A 307 -48.48 -8.52 3.69
N ALA A 308 -48.69 -7.23 3.92
CA ALA A 308 -50.03 -6.64 3.88
C ALA A 308 -50.67 -6.71 2.49
N GLY A 309 -49.86 -6.62 1.42
CA GLY A 309 -50.29 -6.84 0.04
C GLY A 309 -50.62 -8.31 -0.29
N LEU A 310 -50.24 -9.27 0.56
CA LEU A 310 -50.59 -10.70 0.45
C LEU A 310 -51.88 -11.05 1.21
N GLY A 311 -52.69 -10.04 1.57
CA GLY A 311 -53.97 -10.23 2.25
C GLY A 311 -53.88 -10.42 3.77
N TYR A 312 -52.70 -10.28 4.38
CA TYR A 312 -52.58 -10.20 5.84
C TYR A 312 -52.89 -8.78 6.32
N VAL A 313 -53.63 -8.63 7.42
CA VAL A 313 -54.10 -7.31 7.88
C VAL A 313 -53.45 -6.97 9.22
N ASP A 314 -53.05 -5.70 9.38
CA ASP A 314 -52.46 -5.10 10.59
C ASP A 314 -51.42 -5.99 11.28
N LEU A 315 -51.74 -6.46 12.50
CA LEU A 315 -50.84 -7.24 13.35
C LEU A 315 -50.43 -8.54 12.67
N LYS A 316 -51.35 -9.19 11.94
CA LYS A 316 -51.02 -10.41 11.22
C LYS A 316 -49.98 -10.13 10.12
N ALA A 317 -50.02 -8.98 9.46
CA ALA A 317 -48.98 -8.61 8.49
C ALA A 317 -47.60 -8.49 9.15
N GLN A 318 -47.53 -7.88 10.35
CA GLN A 318 -46.28 -7.79 11.13
C GLN A 318 -45.70 -9.16 11.44
N LEU A 319 -46.52 -10.08 11.97
CA LEU A 319 -46.09 -11.43 12.32
C LEU A 319 -45.64 -12.24 11.10
N MET A 320 -46.27 -12.01 9.94
CA MET A 320 -45.92 -12.72 8.70
C MET A 320 -44.60 -12.24 8.09
N THR A 321 -43.97 -11.18 8.60
CA THR A 321 -42.59 -10.83 8.22
C THR A 321 -41.54 -11.71 8.88
N VAL A 322 -41.86 -12.37 10.01
CA VAL A 322 -40.91 -13.15 10.81
C VAL A 322 -40.33 -14.35 10.04
N PRO A 323 -41.12 -15.23 9.38
CA PRO A 323 -40.56 -16.40 8.70
C PRO A 323 -39.59 -16.09 7.56
N PRO A 324 -39.86 -15.14 6.64
CA PRO A 324 -38.88 -14.73 5.63
C PRO A 324 -37.53 -14.34 6.22
N TYR A 325 -37.53 -13.57 7.31
CA TYR A 325 -36.30 -13.12 7.98
C TYR A 325 -35.61 -14.24 8.76
N ALA A 326 -36.36 -15.10 9.44
CA ALA A 326 -35.81 -16.23 10.20
C ALA A 326 -35.13 -17.26 9.27
N VAL A 327 -35.76 -17.56 8.13
CA VAL A 327 -35.15 -18.43 7.11
C VAL A 327 -33.93 -17.74 6.51
N ALA A 328 -34.02 -16.44 6.18
CA ALA A 328 -32.89 -15.68 5.66
C ALA A 328 -31.70 -15.68 6.64
N TYR A 329 -31.93 -15.55 7.94
CA TYR A 329 -30.88 -15.63 8.97
C TYR A 329 -30.11 -16.96 8.92
N VAL A 330 -30.82 -18.09 8.89
CA VAL A 330 -30.19 -19.41 8.85
C VAL A 330 -29.45 -19.62 7.53
N VAL A 331 -30.10 -19.31 6.40
CA VAL A 331 -29.50 -19.49 5.07
C VAL A 331 -28.29 -18.59 4.89
N GLN A 332 -28.34 -17.34 5.34
CA GLN A 332 -27.24 -16.39 5.27
C GLN A 332 -26.00 -16.91 6.02
N ILE A 333 -26.16 -17.46 7.22
CA ILE A 333 -25.05 -18.04 7.99
C ILE A 333 -24.47 -19.27 7.28
N LEU A 334 -25.34 -20.17 6.79
CA LEU A 334 -24.91 -21.38 6.08
C LEU A 334 -24.16 -21.04 4.78
N VAL A 335 -24.67 -20.07 4.02
CA VAL A 335 -24.04 -19.60 2.78
C VAL A 335 -22.71 -18.91 3.06
N ALA A 336 -22.62 -18.07 4.09
CA ALA A 336 -21.36 -17.44 4.48
C ALA A 336 -20.31 -18.48 4.89
N PHE A 337 -20.68 -19.45 5.74
CA PHE A 337 -19.80 -20.53 6.16
C PHE A 337 -19.35 -21.40 4.97
N SER A 338 -20.29 -21.77 4.10
CA SER A 338 -20.00 -22.55 2.90
C SER A 338 -19.11 -21.79 1.91
N ALA A 339 -19.35 -20.49 1.71
CA ALA A 339 -18.57 -19.63 0.83
C ALA A 339 -17.12 -19.47 1.31
N ASP A 340 -16.91 -19.30 2.62
CA ASP A 340 -15.56 -19.20 3.19
C ASP A 340 -14.86 -20.58 3.25
N HIS A 341 -15.59 -21.66 3.56
CA HIS A 341 -15.02 -23.02 3.61
C HIS A 341 -14.60 -23.54 2.24
N SER A 342 -15.47 -23.37 1.23
CA SER A 342 -15.17 -23.76 -0.15
C SER A 342 -14.31 -22.75 -0.89
N ASN A 343 -14.05 -21.59 -0.27
CA ASN A 343 -13.42 -20.41 -0.87
C ASN A 343 -14.17 -19.83 -2.09
N SER A 344 -15.38 -20.32 -2.41
CA SER A 344 -16.13 -20.02 -3.65
C SER A 344 -17.10 -18.85 -3.58
N ARG A 345 -16.62 -17.71 -3.06
CA ARG A 345 -17.47 -16.55 -2.74
C ARG A 345 -18.32 -16.08 -3.92
N GLY A 346 -17.74 -15.94 -5.12
CA GLY A 346 -18.47 -15.52 -6.33
C GLY A 346 -19.58 -16.48 -6.78
N ILE A 347 -19.40 -17.79 -6.60
CA ILE A 347 -20.42 -18.81 -6.94
C ILE A 347 -21.57 -18.74 -5.95
N HIS A 348 -21.27 -18.65 -4.65
CA HIS A 348 -22.27 -18.52 -3.59
C HIS A 348 -23.12 -17.25 -3.76
N VAL A 349 -22.49 -16.13 -4.13
CA VAL A 349 -23.19 -14.89 -4.48
C VAL A 349 -24.11 -15.12 -5.69
N SER A 350 -23.60 -15.72 -6.77
CA SER A 350 -24.37 -15.91 -8.00
C SER A 350 -25.59 -16.81 -7.77
N ILE A 351 -25.42 -17.93 -7.06
CA ILE A 351 -26.51 -18.86 -6.72
C ILE A 351 -27.54 -18.17 -5.83
N SER A 352 -27.09 -17.49 -4.76
CA SER A 352 -28.00 -16.81 -3.83
C SER A 352 -28.78 -15.68 -4.52
N ALA A 353 -28.11 -14.91 -5.38
CA ALA A 353 -28.73 -13.86 -6.18
C ALA A 353 -29.74 -14.44 -7.18
N LEU A 354 -29.42 -15.57 -7.82
CA LEU A 354 -30.34 -16.25 -8.73
C LEU A 354 -31.59 -16.77 -8.00
N LEU A 355 -31.42 -17.36 -6.82
CA LEU A 355 -32.54 -17.80 -5.99
C LEU A 355 -33.41 -16.61 -5.55
N GLY A 356 -32.77 -15.51 -5.14
CA GLY A 356 -33.46 -14.28 -4.79
C GLY A 356 -34.24 -13.68 -5.97
N ALA A 357 -33.60 -13.60 -7.13
CA ALA A 357 -34.20 -13.14 -8.38
C ALA A 357 -35.37 -14.03 -8.81
N ALA A 358 -35.20 -15.35 -8.73
CA ALA A 358 -36.27 -16.30 -9.02
C ALA A 358 -37.46 -16.10 -8.09
N GLY A 359 -37.23 -15.87 -6.79
CA GLY A 359 -38.29 -15.51 -5.84
C GLY A 359 -39.05 -14.25 -6.26
N PHE A 360 -38.34 -13.15 -6.54
CA PHE A 360 -38.99 -11.90 -6.95
C PHE A 360 -39.70 -11.99 -8.30
N ILE A 361 -39.08 -12.59 -9.32
CA ILE A 361 -39.66 -12.75 -10.66
C ILE A 361 -40.87 -13.68 -10.61
N ALA A 362 -40.78 -14.80 -9.88
CA ALA A 362 -41.93 -15.68 -9.68
C ALA A 362 -43.07 -14.94 -8.97
N SER A 363 -42.77 -14.12 -7.95
CA SER A 363 -43.79 -13.28 -7.30
C SER A 363 -44.43 -12.27 -8.27
N ALA A 364 -43.67 -11.73 -9.24
CA ALA A 364 -44.17 -10.79 -10.24
C ALA A 364 -45.02 -11.45 -11.34
N LEU A 365 -44.75 -12.71 -11.67
CA LEU A 365 -45.47 -13.49 -12.69
C LEU A 365 -46.74 -14.15 -12.15
N LEU A 366 -46.81 -14.39 -10.84
CA LEU A 366 -47.98 -14.98 -10.20
C LEU A 366 -49.15 -13.98 -10.17
N PRO A 367 -50.40 -14.46 -10.31
CA PRO A 367 -51.58 -13.62 -10.14
C PRO A 367 -51.59 -12.95 -8.75
N PRO A 368 -52.07 -11.69 -8.64
CA PRO A 368 -52.07 -10.95 -7.37
C PRO A 368 -52.67 -11.73 -6.20
N GLU A 369 -53.74 -12.49 -6.48
CA GLU A 369 -54.52 -13.30 -5.53
C GLU A 369 -53.81 -14.57 -5.02
N SER A 370 -52.65 -14.95 -5.58
CA SER A 370 -51.93 -16.19 -5.23
C SER A 370 -51.09 -16.02 -3.96
N HIS A 371 -51.73 -15.64 -2.86
CA HIS A 371 -51.05 -15.19 -1.63
C HIS A 371 -50.05 -16.20 -1.05
N SER A 372 -50.41 -17.50 -0.98
CA SER A 372 -49.53 -18.53 -0.40
C SER A 372 -48.28 -18.78 -1.25
N ALA A 373 -48.42 -18.82 -2.58
CA ALA A 373 -47.29 -19.01 -3.48
C ALA A 373 -46.35 -17.81 -3.43
N ARG A 374 -46.90 -16.59 -3.45
CA ARG A 374 -46.14 -15.33 -3.37
C ARG A 374 -45.47 -15.14 -2.00
N TYR A 375 -46.05 -15.69 -0.93
CA TYR A 375 -45.40 -15.75 0.37
C TYR A 375 -44.19 -16.70 0.38
N GLY A 376 -44.30 -17.86 -0.27
CA GLY A 376 -43.15 -18.75 -0.49
C GLY A 376 -42.05 -18.07 -1.33
N CYS A 377 -42.45 -17.33 -2.35
CA CYS A 377 -41.54 -16.49 -3.13
C CYS A 377 -40.84 -15.41 -2.29
N LEU A 378 -41.54 -14.80 -1.32
CA LEU A 378 -40.96 -13.83 -0.40
C LEU A 378 -39.89 -14.45 0.50
N ILE A 379 -40.12 -15.68 1.01
CA ILE A 379 -39.12 -16.41 1.80
C ILE A 379 -37.87 -16.69 0.96
N LEU A 380 -38.06 -17.17 -0.28
CA LEU A 380 -36.96 -17.44 -1.20
C LEU A 380 -36.21 -16.16 -1.58
N ALA A 381 -36.95 -15.08 -1.86
CA ALA A 381 -36.42 -13.76 -2.20
C ALA A 381 -35.57 -13.19 -1.05
N SER A 382 -36.07 -13.23 0.18
CA SER A 382 -35.34 -12.80 1.37
C SER A 382 -34.10 -13.67 1.62
N ALA A 383 -34.23 -14.99 1.56
CA ALA A 383 -33.10 -15.90 1.76
C ALA A 383 -31.99 -15.65 0.73
N GLY A 384 -32.33 -15.49 -0.55
CA GLY A 384 -31.35 -15.21 -1.60
C GLY A 384 -30.70 -13.83 -1.46
N SER A 385 -31.48 -12.79 -1.19
CA SER A 385 -31.01 -11.39 -1.17
C SER A 385 -30.11 -11.05 0.01
N PHE A 386 -30.39 -11.59 1.20
CA PHE A 386 -29.55 -11.33 2.37
C PHE A 386 -28.28 -12.20 2.39
N SER A 387 -28.33 -13.40 1.79
CA SER A 387 -27.19 -14.33 1.75
C SER A 387 -26.06 -13.89 0.83
N THR A 388 -26.31 -12.97 -0.10
CA THR A 388 -25.29 -12.42 -1.01
C THR A 388 -24.35 -11.42 -0.35
N VAL A 389 -24.81 -10.68 0.67
CA VAL A 389 -24.07 -9.55 1.25
C VAL A 389 -22.77 -9.97 1.94
N PRO A 390 -22.74 -11.01 2.81
CA PRO A 390 -21.51 -11.36 3.51
C PRO A 390 -20.39 -11.90 2.59
N PRO A 391 -20.65 -12.86 1.67
CA PRO A 391 -19.64 -13.30 0.72
C PRO A 391 -19.14 -12.20 -0.22
N LEU A 392 -19.97 -11.22 -0.59
CA LEU A 392 -19.55 -10.07 -1.40
C LEU A 392 -18.50 -9.21 -0.70
N LEU A 393 -18.69 -8.93 0.59
CA LEU A 393 -17.73 -8.16 1.38
C LEU A 393 -16.42 -8.93 1.58
N GLY A 394 -16.51 -10.22 1.92
CA GLY A 394 -15.33 -11.08 2.03
C GLY A 394 -14.58 -11.20 0.69
N TRP A 395 -15.30 -11.25 -0.43
CA TRP A 395 -14.72 -11.29 -1.77
C TRP A 395 -14.00 -9.98 -2.11
N LEU A 396 -14.61 -8.82 -1.81
CA LEU A 396 -13.98 -7.51 -1.99
C LEU A 396 -12.66 -7.41 -1.21
N THR A 397 -12.69 -7.70 0.09
CA THR A 397 -11.51 -7.51 0.95
C THR A 397 -10.36 -8.45 0.59
N SER A 398 -10.67 -9.63 0.05
CA SER A 398 -9.67 -10.59 -0.43
C SER A 398 -9.04 -10.23 -1.78
N ASN A 399 -9.50 -9.14 -2.42
CA ASN A 399 -9.00 -8.67 -3.72
C ASN A 399 -8.36 -7.28 -3.64
N VAL A 400 -7.98 -6.82 -2.44
CA VAL A 400 -7.33 -5.52 -2.20
C VAL A 400 -5.94 -5.73 -1.62
N HIS A 401 -4.97 -4.98 -2.15
CA HIS A 401 -3.53 -5.25 -2.05
C HIS A 401 -2.85 -4.84 -0.74
N SER A 402 -3.48 -3.96 0.07
CA SER A 402 -2.88 -3.49 1.33
C SER A 402 -3.91 -3.23 2.43
N THR A 403 -3.51 -3.41 3.70
CA THR A 403 -4.39 -3.21 4.87
C THR A 403 -4.92 -1.77 4.99
N ALA A 404 -4.18 -0.78 4.49
CA ALA A 404 -4.62 0.62 4.42
C ALA A 404 -5.64 0.85 3.29
N ALA A 405 -5.45 0.22 2.12
CA ALA A 405 -6.38 0.25 0.99
C ALA A 405 -7.71 -0.46 1.30
N VAL A 406 -7.69 -1.54 2.09
CA VAL A 406 -8.89 -2.28 2.53
C VAL A 406 -9.87 -1.35 3.26
N GLY A 407 -9.37 -0.46 4.13
CA GLY A 407 -10.21 0.50 4.84
C GLY A 407 -10.95 1.47 3.92
N LEU A 408 -10.29 1.95 2.86
CA LEU A 408 -10.89 2.84 1.87
C LEU A 408 -11.84 2.10 0.92
N ALA A 409 -11.46 0.91 0.44
CA ALA A 409 -12.29 0.08 -0.44
C ALA A 409 -13.61 -0.32 0.24
N ILE A 410 -13.57 -0.68 1.54
CA ILE A 410 -14.77 -0.97 2.33
C ILE A 410 -15.62 0.29 2.50
N ALA A 411 -15.02 1.42 2.88
CA ALA A 411 -15.76 2.67 3.07
C ALA A 411 -16.47 3.11 1.79
N ILE A 412 -15.83 3.01 0.62
CA ILE A 412 -16.45 3.35 -0.66
C ILE A 412 -17.52 2.32 -1.04
N ASN A 413 -17.28 1.02 -0.85
CA ASN A 413 -18.27 -0.01 -1.13
C ASN A 413 -19.53 0.15 -0.29
N VAL A 414 -19.39 0.51 0.99
CA VAL A 414 -20.51 0.76 1.89
C VAL A 414 -21.18 2.09 1.56
N SER A 415 -20.43 3.17 1.35
CA SER A 415 -20.98 4.50 1.02
C SER A 415 -21.70 4.52 -0.33
N PHE A 416 -21.09 4.02 -1.40
CA PHE A 416 -21.67 4.00 -2.75
C PHE A 416 -22.64 2.81 -2.92
N GLY A 417 -22.18 1.61 -2.58
CA GLY A 417 -22.96 0.40 -2.79
C GLY A 417 -24.14 0.28 -1.82
N ALA A 418 -23.96 0.46 -0.50
CA ALA A 418 -25.08 0.45 0.45
C ALA A 418 -25.78 1.82 0.60
N GLY A 419 -25.05 2.91 0.85
CA GLY A 419 -25.66 4.23 1.07
C GLY A 419 -26.51 4.68 -0.12
N ILE A 420 -25.91 4.80 -1.30
CA ILE A 420 -26.61 5.23 -2.52
C ILE A 420 -27.47 4.10 -3.10
N GLY A 421 -26.97 2.86 -3.11
CA GLY A 421 -27.72 1.71 -3.66
C GLY A 421 -28.99 1.32 -2.91
N GLN A 422 -29.14 1.72 -1.64
CA GLN A 422 -30.40 1.52 -0.92
C GLN A 422 -31.49 2.54 -1.31
N ILE A 423 -31.14 3.68 -1.90
CA ILE A 423 -32.08 4.75 -2.26
C ILE A 423 -33.13 4.27 -3.28
N PRO A 424 -32.77 3.62 -4.41
CA PRO A 424 -33.77 3.08 -5.33
C PRO A 424 -34.77 2.15 -4.64
N GLY A 425 -34.32 1.33 -3.68
CA GLY A 425 -35.18 0.41 -2.93
C GLY A 425 -36.30 1.10 -2.14
N VAL A 426 -36.12 2.38 -1.78
CA VAL A 426 -37.13 3.21 -1.11
C VAL A 426 -38.26 3.63 -2.05
N TRP A 427 -38.02 3.66 -3.35
CA TRP A 427 -38.94 4.23 -4.34
C TRP A 427 -39.71 3.20 -5.17
N ILE A 428 -39.30 1.92 -5.14
CA ILE A 428 -39.82 0.88 -6.05
C ILE A 428 -41.14 0.24 -5.58
N TYR A 429 -41.48 0.31 -4.29
CA TYR A 429 -42.75 -0.20 -3.76
C TYR A 429 -43.80 0.93 -3.66
N LYS A 430 -44.52 1.13 -4.76
CA LYS A 430 -45.54 2.19 -4.89
C LYS A 430 -46.89 1.72 -4.36
N ALA A 431 -47.67 2.59 -3.71
CA ALA A 431 -48.89 2.15 -3.02
C ALA A 431 -50.07 1.95 -3.99
N ASP A 432 -50.09 2.68 -5.11
CA ASP A 432 -51.04 2.51 -6.21
C ASP A 432 -50.92 1.12 -6.88
N GLU A 433 -49.75 0.49 -6.77
CA GLU A 433 -49.51 -0.86 -7.27
C GLU A 433 -49.90 -1.99 -6.30
N LYS A 434 -50.38 -1.67 -5.09
CA LYS A 434 -50.71 -2.67 -4.05
C LYS A 434 -51.69 -3.72 -4.55
N GLN A 435 -52.75 -3.31 -5.24
CA GLN A 435 -53.78 -4.23 -5.77
C GLN A 435 -53.25 -5.14 -6.88
N ASN A 436 -52.23 -4.68 -7.62
CA ASN A 436 -51.57 -5.45 -8.67
C ASN A 436 -50.40 -6.30 -8.12
N GLY A 437 -50.18 -6.28 -6.80
CA GLY A 437 -49.11 -7.03 -6.17
C GLY A 437 -47.73 -6.44 -6.37
N TYR A 438 -47.57 -5.11 -6.44
CA TYR A 438 -46.25 -4.46 -6.52
C TYR A 438 -45.33 -4.95 -7.66
N PRO A 439 -45.82 -5.00 -8.92
CA PRO A 439 -45.01 -5.48 -10.05
C PRO A 439 -43.72 -4.66 -10.24
N THR A 440 -43.72 -3.34 -10.04
CA THR A 440 -42.49 -2.54 -10.17
C THR A 440 -41.46 -2.97 -9.14
N GLY A 441 -41.86 -3.10 -7.86
CA GLY A 441 -40.96 -3.54 -6.79
C GLY A 441 -40.35 -4.90 -7.06
N HIS A 442 -41.17 -5.88 -7.47
CA HIS A 442 -40.71 -7.23 -7.76
C HIS A 442 -39.84 -7.32 -9.03
N TRP A 443 -40.21 -6.66 -10.12
CA TRP A 443 -39.40 -6.67 -11.35
C TRP A 443 -38.07 -5.95 -11.18
N VAL A 444 -38.06 -4.81 -10.48
CA VAL A 444 -36.81 -4.07 -10.22
C VAL A 444 -35.89 -4.89 -9.32
N ASN A 445 -36.39 -5.46 -8.21
CA ASN A 445 -35.58 -6.31 -7.34
C ASN A 445 -35.07 -7.57 -8.06
N GLY A 446 -35.93 -8.22 -8.85
CA GLY A 446 -35.54 -9.38 -9.67
C GLY A 446 -34.48 -9.02 -10.70
N GLY A 447 -34.64 -7.90 -11.41
CA GLY A 447 -33.66 -7.41 -12.39
C GLY A 447 -32.33 -7.03 -11.75
N MET A 448 -32.35 -6.36 -10.60
CA MET A 448 -31.14 -6.01 -9.86
C MET A 448 -30.40 -7.26 -9.36
N LEU A 449 -31.12 -8.27 -8.88
CA LEU A 449 -30.51 -9.53 -8.45
C LEU A 449 -30.01 -10.39 -9.62
N LEU A 450 -30.66 -10.34 -10.79
CA LEU A 450 -30.10 -10.94 -12.00
C LEU A 450 -28.83 -10.21 -12.43
N MET A 451 -28.79 -8.89 -12.32
CA MET A 451 -27.58 -8.10 -12.57
C MET A 451 -26.46 -8.45 -11.57
N VAL A 452 -26.79 -8.69 -10.30
CA VAL A 452 -25.84 -9.25 -9.31
C VAL A 452 -25.39 -10.65 -9.68
N CYS A 453 -26.30 -11.54 -10.06
CA CYS A 453 -25.98 -12.92 -10.45
C CYS A 453 -25.05 -12.95 -11.67
N VAL A 454 -25.39 -12.20 -12.71
CA VAL A 454 -24.60 -12.12 -13.95
C VAL A 454 -23.28 -11.42 -13.68
N GLY A 455 -23.29 -10.30 -12.94
CA GLY A 455 -22.09 -9.56 -12.57
C GLY A 455 -21.11 -10.42 -11.76
N ALA A 456 -21.60 -11.12 -10.74
CA ALA A 456 -20.79 -12.03 -9.92
C ALA A 456 -20.28 -13.23 -10.73
N ALA A 457 -21.11 -13.83 -11.60
CA ALA A 457 -20.70 -14.94 -12.46
C ALA A 457 -19.64 -14.50 -13.48
N LEU A 458 -19.83 -13.35 -14.13
CA LEU A 458 -18.87 -12.78 -15.08
C LEU A 458 -17.56 -12.43 -14.39
N LEU A 459 -17.62 -11.81 -13.21
CA LEU A 459 -16.42 -11.44 -12.46
C LEU A 459 -15.69 -12.67 -11.90
N ARG A 460 -16.41 -13.74 -11.54
CA ARG A 460 -15.84 -15.04 -11.17
C ARG A 460 -15.20 -15.74 -12.35
N VAL A 461 -15.85 -15.76 -13.52
CA VAL A 461 -15.29 -16.35 -14.75
C VAL A 461 -14.07 -15.56 -15.20
N PHE A 462 -14.12 -14.23 -15.10
CA PHE A 462 -13.01 -13.35 -15.34
C PHE A 462 -11.85 -13.71 -14.42
N TYR A 463 -12.01 -13.63 -13.09
CA TYR A 463 -10.96 -14.05 -12.15
C TYR A 463 -10.52 -15.50 -12.31
N GLY A 464 -11.41 -16.42 -12.72
CA GLY A 464 -11.05 -17.83 -12.97
C GLY A 464 -10.21 -18.04 -14.23
N LYS A 465 -10.56 -17.37 -15.35
CA LYS A 465 -9.75 -17.38 -16.57
C LYS A 465 -8.40 -16.72 -16.30
N TRP A 466 -8.47 -15.61 -15.60
CA TRP A 466 -7.34 -14.85 -15.13
C TRP A 466 -6.40 -15.72 -14.30
N ASN A 467 -6.89 -16.39 -13.26
CA ASN A 467 -6.14 -17.36 -12.43
C ASN A 467 -5.53 -18.49 -13.25
N LYS A 468 -6.28 -19.06 -14.21
CA LYS A 468 -5.75 -20.12 -15.07
C LYS A 468 -4.67 -19.64 -16.02
N GLU A 469 -4.79 -18.42 -16.52
CA GLU A 469 -3.75 -17.75 -17.30
C GLU A 469 -2.50 -17.53 -16.44
N LEU A 470 -2.65 -17.19 -15.14
CA LEU A 470 -1.53 -17.09 -14.18
C LEU A 470 -0.89 -18.44 -14.04
N SER A 471 -1.67 -19.45 -13.66
CA SER A 471 -1.14 -20.77 -13.34
C SER A 471 -0.53 -21.42 -14.57
N ARG A 472 -1.06 -21.15 -15.79
CA ARG A 472 -0.43 -21.61 -17.04
C ARG A 472 0.89 -20.88 -17.28
N LYS A 473 0.93 -19.55 -17.15
CA LYS A 473 2.18 -18.77 -17.29
C LYS A 473 3.21 -19.15 -16.23
N GLN A 474 2.77 -19.41 -15.00
CA GLN A 474 3.58 -19.91 -13.90
C GLN A 474 4.11 -21.32 -14.20
N ALA A 475 3.27 -22.24 -14.68
CA ALA A 475 3.69 -23.60 -15.05
C ALA A 475 4.58 -23.63 -16.31
N GLU A 476 4.40 -22.68 -17.22
CA GLU A 476 5.28 -22.44 -18.38
C GLU A 476 6.63 -21.88 -17.89
N LEU A 477 6.63 -20.89 -16.99
CA LEU A 477 7.82 -20.35 -16.32
C LEU A 477 8.55 -21.39 -15.46
N GLU A 478 7.83 -22.28 -14.77
CA GLU A 478 8.40 -23.38 -13.98
C GLU A 478 8.98 -24.49 -14.87
N ARG A 479 8.38 -24.76 -16.04
CA ARG A 479 8.95 -25.64 -17.07
C ARG A 479 10.17 -25.03 -17.76
N GLU A 480 10.15 -23.72 -18.02
CA GLU A 480 11.27 -22.98 -18.58
C GLU A 480 12.43 -22.84 -17.58
N ARG A 481 12.14 -22.81 -16.27
CA ARG A 481 13.13 -22.81 -15.16
C ARG A 481 13.66 -24.20 -14.77
N GLY A 482 13.22 -25.29 -15.41
CA GLY A 482 13.83 -26.62 -15.26
C GLY A 482 13.59 -27.35 -13.93
N ILE A 483 12.49 -27.08 -13.22
CA ILE A 483 12.09 -27.83 -12.01
C ILE A 483 11.32 -29.09 -12.44
N PRO A 484 11.69 -30.32 -12.03
CA PRO A 484 10.93 -31.51 -12.40
C PRO A 484 9.56 -31.50 -11.70
N ALA A 485 8.49 -31.76 -12.45
CA ALA A 485 7.19 -32.08 -11.88
C ALA A 485 7.32 -33.37 -11.07
N GLU A 486 7.08 -33.30 -9.75
CA GLU A 486 7.00 -34.50 -8.90
C GLU A 486 5.99 -35.49 -9.49
N GLY A 487 6.44 -36.73 -9.64
CA GLY A 487 5.86 -37.72 -10.54
C GLY A 487 4.51 -38.29 -10.11
N GLU A 488 3.69 -38.56 -11.12
CA GLU A 488 2.77 -39.70 -11.11
C GLU A 488 3.59 -41.00 -11.30
N GLY A 489 3.44 -41.96 -10.38
CA GLY A 489 3.74 -43.37 -10.65
C GLY A 489 4.17 -44.22 -9.44
N GLY A 490 3.23 -44.98 -8.86
CA GLY A 490 3.55 -46.13 -7.99
C GLY A 490 2.40 -46.57 -7.07
N GLU A 491 1.66 -47.60 -7.49
CA GLU A 491 0.61 -48.28 -6.70
C GLU A 491 1.15 -48.88 -5.38
N GLY A 492 0.41 -48.66 -4.28
CA GLY A 492 0.44 -49.53 -3.09
C GLY A 492 0.62 -48.82 -1.75
N GLY A 493 -0.48 -48.29 -1.18
CA GLY A 493 -0.49 -47.89 0.24
C GLY A 493 -1.61 -46.93 0.61
N LYS A 494 -2.74 -47.45 1.10
CA LYS A 494 -3.83 -46.67 1.69
C LYS A 494 -3.35 -45.95 2.96
N SER A 495 -3.17 -44.63 2.93
CA SER A 495 -3.43 -43.72 4.05
C SER A 495 -3.07 -42.28 3.70
N GLY A 496 -4.06 -41.36 3.73
CA GLY A 496 -3.79 -39.92 3.88
C GLY A 496 -4.55 -38.99 2.92
N ASP A 497 -5.86 -38.84 3.12
CA ASP A 497 -6.68 -37.76 2.56
C ASP A 497 -6.28 -36.38 3.13
N GLY A 498 -5.15 -35.80 2.68
CA GLY A 498 -4.67 -34.51 3.19
C GLY A 498 -4.12 -33.52 2.16
N VAL A 499 -3.63 -33.99 1.00
CA VAL A 499 -2.89 -33.13 0.06
C VAL A 499 -3.77 -32.59 -1.08
N GLY A 500 -4.80 -33.35 -1.50
CA GLY A 500 -5.76 -32.90 -2.51
C GLY A 500 -6.69 -31.77 -2.05
N GLU A 501 -6.76 -31.50 -0.74
CA GLU A 501 -7.59 -30.45 -0.16
C GLU A 501 -6.91 -29.07 -0.16
N VAL A 502 -5.57 -29.03 -0.18
CA VAL A 502 -4.77 -27.79 -0.16
C VAL A 502 -4.74 -27.13 -1.55
N VAL A 503 -4.70 -27.91 -2.62
CA VAL A 503 -4.67 -27.39 -4.01
C VAL A 503 -6.05 -26.89 -4.45
N ARG A 504 -7.15 -27.54 -4.03
CA ARG A 504 -8.53 -27.02 -4.25
C ARG A 504 -8.83 -25.75 -3.46
N ARG A 505 -8.20 -25.53 -2.31
CA ARG A 505 -8.40 -24.30 -1.50
C ARG A 505 -7.88 -23.02 -2.18
N ARG A 506 -7.00 -23.11 -3.18
CA ARG A 506 -6.41 -21.93 -3.86
C ARG A 506 -7.15 -21.43 -5.10
N GLU A 507 -8.15 -22.13 -5.63
CA GLU A 507 -8.75 -21.80 -6.94
C GLU A 507 -9.65 -20.54 -6.96
N GLU A 508 -9.99 -19.96 -5.79
CA GLU A 508 -10.97 -18.88 -5.67
C GLU A 508 -10.61 -17.68 -4.79
N VAL A 509 -9.47 -17.69 -4.11
CA VAL A 509 -8.91 -16.42 -3.64
C VAL A 509 -8.45 -15.70 -4.90
N GLY A 510 -8.93 -14.49 -5.11
CA GLY A 510 -8.43 -13.63 -6.17
C GLY A 510 -6.98 -13.20 -5.96
N GLU A 511 -6.26 -13.72 -4.97
CA GLU A 511 -4.82 -13.51 -4.78
C GLU A 511 -4.02 -13.83 -6.05
N PHE A 512 -4.41 -14.87 -6.80
CA PHE A 512 -3.81 -15.12 -8.11
C PHE A 512 -4.28 -14.07 -9.14
N ALA A 513 -5.58 -13.82 -9.31
CA ALA A 513 -6.14 -13.01 -10.41
C ALA A 513 -5.81 -11.54 -10.28
N VAL A 514 -5.62 -11.11 -9.04
CA VAL A 514 -5.21 -9.76 -8.71
C VAL A 514 -3.78 -9.50 -9.17
N LEU A 515 -2.93 -10.52 -9.12
CA LEU A 515 -1.54 -10.54 -9.59
C LEU A 515 -1.44 -10.45 -11.12
N LEU A 516 -2.19 -11.24 -11.92
CA LEU A 516 -2.14 -11.01 -13.38
C LEU A 516 -2.96 -9.78 -13.79
N ALA A 517 -3.95 -9.28 -13.02
CA ALA A 517 -4.77 -8.11 -13.45
C ALA A 517 -4.03 -6.80 -13.41
N GLN A 518 -2.86 -6.86 -12.79
CA GLN A 518 -1.78 -5.92 -13.02
C GLN A 518 -1.01 -6.26 -14.32
N LEU A 519 -0.74 -7.53 -14.63
CA LEU A 519 -0.10 -7.99 -15.89
C LEU A 519 -0.93 -7.92 -17.22
N GLU A 520 -2.27 -8.09 -17.30
CA GLU A 520 -3.01 -7.88 -18.60
C GLU A 520 -3.47 -6.43 -18.81
N ARG A 521 -3.56 -5.58 -17.77
CA ARG A 521 -3.75 -4.12 -17.99
C ARG A 521 -2.55 -3.49 -18.69
N VAL A 522 -1.39 -4.12 -18.60
CA VAL A 522 -0.19 -3.78 -19.37
C VAL A 522 -0.36 -4.11 -20.88
N LYS A 523 -1.27 -5.03 -21.28
CA LYS A 523 -1.46 -5.42 -22.70
C LYS A 523 -2.55 -4.65 -23.46
N LEU A 524 -3.58 -4.11 -22.81
CA LEU A 524 -4.72 -3.47 -23.49
C LEU A 524 -4.57 -1.96 -23.76
N ASN A 525 -3.62 -1.30 -23.11
CA ASN A 525 -3.32 0.11 -23.40
C ASN A 525 -2.41 0.31 -24.63
N ASN A 526 -2.01 -0.76 -25.32
CA ASN A 526 -1.09 -0.69 -26.45
C ASN A 526 -1.73 -0.61 -27.84
N ASN A 527 -3.06 -0.58 -28.02
CA ASN A 527 -3.64 -0.46 -29.37
C ASN A 527 -5.06 0.13 -29.43
N THR A 528 -5.19 1.46 -29.59
CA THR A 528 -6.00 2.10 -30.66
C THR A 528 -5.96 3.63 -30.54
N CYS A 529 -5.34 4.27 -31.54
CA CYS A 529 -5.36 5.71 -31.77
C CYS A 529 -6.50 6.09 -32.74
N ALA A 530 -7.10 7.26 -32.47
CA ALA A 530 -7.78 8.19 -33.38
C ALA A 530 -8.96 7.73 -34.29
N SER A 531 -10.15 8.26 -34.01
CA SER A 531 -11.00 8.87 -35.06
C SER A 531 -12.02 9.85 -34.45
N SER A 532 -11.99 11.10 -34.93
CA SER A 532 -12.88 12.21 -34.60
C SER A 532 -14.15 12.20 -35.47
N ILE A 533 -15.33 12.40 -34.88
CA ILE A 533 -16.51 12.96 -35.57
C ILE A 533 -17.27 13.89 -34.62
N ILE A 534 -17.35 15.17 -34.98
CA ILE A 534 -18.20 16.21 -34.39
C ILE A 534 -19.55 16.22 -35.12
N THR A 535 -20.68 16.20 -34.41
CA THR A 535 -21.85 17.12 -34.58
C THR A 535 -23.01 16.80 -33.62
N LYS A 536 -23.23 17.70 -32.64
CA LYS A 536 -24.48 18.29 -32.07
C LYS A 536 -25.73 17.43 -31.69
N PRO A 537 -26.60 17.95 -30.78
CA PRO A 537 -27.42 17.15 -29.87
C PRO A 537 -28.81 16.83 -30.43
N VAL A 538 -29.33 15.63 -30.15
CA VAL A 538 -30.73 15.27 -30.39
C VAL A 538 -31.28 14.51 -29.19
N GLU A 539 -32.44 14.96 -28.74
CA GLU A 539 -33.26 14.48 -27.62
C GLU A 539 -33.55 12.98 -27.67
N LEU A 540 -33.46 12.31 -26.52
CA LEU A 540 -33.82 10.91 -26.37
C LEU A 540 -35.33 10.78 -26.13
N VAL A 541 -36.09 10.60 -27.21
CA VAL A 541 -37.46 10.05 -27.18
C VAL A 541 -37.38 8.54 -27.32
N ILE A 542 -37.98 7.84 -26.35
CA ILE A 542 -38.08 6.38 -26.24
C ILE A 542 -38.94 5.83 -27.38
N TYR A 543 -38.45 4.86 -28.16
CA TYR A 543 -39.28 3.84 -28.81
C TYR A 543 -38.52 2.52 -29.05
N ILE A 544 -39.12 1.43 -28.56
CA ILE A 544 -38.69 0.03 -28.70
C ILE A 544 -39.17 -0.51 -30.06
N PRO A 545 -38.43 -1.43 -30.72
CA PRO A 545 -39.07 -2.70 -31.07
C PRO A 545 -38.19 -3.95 -30.83
N MET A 546 -38.85 -4.98 -30.30
CA MET A 546 -38.40 -6.37 -30.17
C MET A 546 -38.06 -7.01 -31.52
N THR A 547 -37.02 -7.85 -31.58
CA THR A 547 -37.06 -9.10 -32.38
C THR A 547 -36.06 -10.17 -31.89
N ARG A 548 -36.46 -11.43 -32.09
CA ARG A 548 -35.96 -12.71 -31.54
C ARG A 548 -34.67 -13.25 -32.18
N ALA A 549 -33.85 -14.00 -31.42
CA ALA A 549 -33.13 -15.23 -31.84
C ALA A 549 -32.50 -15.94 -30.61
N ARG A 550 -33.13 -17.00 -30.05
CA ARG A 550 -32.81 -18.45 -30.14
C ARG A 550 -31.39 -18.89 -29.76
N LEU A 551 -31.28 -19.51 -28.57
CA LEU A 551 -30.19 -20.34 -28.07
C LEU A 551 -29.97 -21.60 -28.93
N THR A 552 -28.71 -22.02 -29.10
CA THR A 552 -28.34 -23.43 -29.36
C THR A 552 -27.06 -23.78 -28.59
N LEU A 553 -27.13 -24.85 -27.79
CA LEU A 553 -26.04 -25.51 -27.05
C LEU A 553 -25.28 -26.48 -27.95
N ILE A 554 -23.95 -26.54 -27.85
CA ILE A 554 -23.13 -27.68 -28.35
C ILE A 554 -22.04 -28.01 -27.31
N SER A 555 -21.91 -29.30 -27.02
CA SER A 555 -20.93 -29.98 -26.16
C SER A 555 -20.01 -30.89 -27.02
N LEU A 556 -18.79 -31.24 -26.53
CA LEU A 556 -17.90 -32.41 -26.83
C LEU A 556 -16.41 -32.00 -26.61
N HIS A 557 -15.62 -32.53 -25.64
CA HIS A 557 -14.93 -33.84 -25.45
C HIS A 557 -13.62 -34.09 -26.25
N ALA A 558 -12.50 -34.10 -25.51
CA ALA A 558 -11.25 -34.92 -25.50
C ALA A 558 -10.42 -35.28 -26.75
N ALA A 559 -9.07 -35.18 -26.64
CA ALA A 559 -8.07 -36.19 -27.03
C ALA A 559 -6.61 -35.80 -26.64
N SER A 560 -5.75 -36.81 -26.43
CA SER A 560 -4.39 -36.77 -25.87
C SER A 560 -3.29 -37.15 -26.87
N ALA A 561 -2.02 -36.94 -26.45
CA ALA A 561 -0.75 -37.64 -26.78
C ALA A 561 0.19 -37.07 -27.87
N LEU A 562 1.45 -36.75 -27.49
CA LEU A 562 2.68 -37.52 -27.77
C LEU A 562 3.94 -36.82 -27.21
N ALA A 563 4.88 -37.63 -26.71
CA ALA A 563 6.18 -37.24 -26.13
C ALA A 563 7.35 -37.52 -27.10
N LEU A 564 8.53 -36.91 -26.88
CA LEU A 564 9.92 -37.46 -26.91
C LEU A 564 10.98 -36.32 -26.72
N PRO A 565 12.26 -36.61 -26.32
CA PRO A 565 13.02 -35.88 -25.28
C PRO A 565 14.41 -35.34 -25.71
N VAL A 566 15.29 -34.99 -24.72
CA VAL A 566 16.76 -34.67 -24.72
C VAL A 566 17.03 -33.15 -24.54
N SER A 567 17.84 -32.56 -23.62
CA SER A 567 18.92 -32.96 -22.67
C SER A 567 19.15 -31.88 -21.58
N SER A 568 19.91 -32.25 -20.53
CA SER A 568 20.28 -31.65 -19.21
C SER A 568 21.16 -30.34 -19.17
N PRO A 569 21.42 -29.75 -17.97
CA PRO A 569 21.69 -28.32 -17.71
C PRO A 569 23.17 -27.93 -17.47
N VAL A 570 23.47 -26.62 -17.38
CA VAL A 570 24.76 -26.04 -16.97
C VAL A 570 24.61 -25.22 -15.67
N HIS A 571 25.59 -25.38 -14.77
CA HIS A 571 25.73 -24.91 -13.37
C HIS A 571 26.19 -23.44 -13.18
N ASN A 572 25.91 -22.91 -11.97
CA ASN A 572 26.67 -21.99 -11.08
C ASN A 572 27.70 -21.00 -11.67
N VAL A 573 27.57 -19.71 -11.31
CA VAL A 573 28.70 -18.77 -11.02
C VAL A 573 28.13 -17.70 -10.06
N TYR A 574 28.46 -17.66 -8.76
CA TYR A 574 29.66 -17.06 -8.19
C TYR A 574 30.23 -17.93 -7.07
N GLU A 575 31.54 -18.14 -7.10
CA GLU A 575 32.29 -18.83 -6.04
C GLU A 575 32.10 -18.09 -4.71
N ARG A 576 31.21 -18.63 -3.85
CA ARG A 576 31.48 -18.61 -2.41
C ARG A 576 32.86 -19.22 -2.26
N GLN A 577 33.82 -18.48 -1.72
CA GLN A 577 35.04 -19.10 -1.21
C GLN A 577 34.63 -20.02 -0.06
N GLU A 578 34.24 -21.25 -0.40
CA GLU A 578 34.03 -22.32 0.56
C GLU A 578 35.37 -22.57 1.25
N GLY A 579 35.47 -22.18 2.52
CA GLY A 579 36.50 -22.73 3.41
C GLY A 579 37.35 -21.76 4.21
N ILE A 580 37.11 -20.44 4.22
CA ILE A 580 37.85 -19.54 5.12
C ILE A 580 36.99 -19.15 6.32
N ASN A 581 36.96 -20.02 7.33
CA ASN A 581 36.44 -19.67 8.64
C ASN A 581 37.45 -18.73 9.33
N HIS A 582 37.35 -17.42 9.06
CA HIS A 582 38.22 -16.43 9.68
C HIS A 582 37.94 -16.42 11.19
N GLN A 583 38.98 -16.64 12.01
CA GLN A 583 38.86 -16.50 13.46
C GLN A 583 38.48 -15.05 13.80
N HIS A 584 37.26 -14.86 14.29
CA HIS A 584 36.82 -13.62 14.90
C HIS A 584 36.85 -13.73 16.42
N LEU A 585 36.97 -12.59 17.10
CA LEU A 585 36.82 -12.47 18.54
C LEU A 585 35.34 -12.61 18.93
N GLU A 586 35.06 -12.79 20.22
CA GLU A 586 33.69 -12.84 20.71
C GLU A 586 32.97 -11.50 20.55
N CYS A 587 31.69 -11.51 20.18
CA CYS A 587 30.88 -10.30 20.11
C CYS A 587 30.43 -9.87 21.53
N ASN A 588 31.33 -9.19 22.25
CA ASN A 588 31.07 -8.70 23.60
C ASN A 588 31.72 -7.33 23.84
N TRP A 589 31.30 -6.67 24.92
CA TRP A 589 31.78 -5.33 25.28
C TRP A 589 33.30 -5.29 25.45
N ASP A 590 33.86 -6.29 26.15
CA ASP A 590 35.29 -6.37 26.49
C ASP A 590 36.20 -6.39 25.25
N THR A 591 35.75 -7.02 24.16
CA THR A 591 36.48 -7.08 22.89
C THR A 591 36.75 -5.70 22.31
N PHE A 592 35.76 -4.79 22.38
CA PHE A 592 35.86 -3.45 21.82
C PHE A 592 36.31 -2.40 22.84
N SER A 593 36.14 -2.64 24.13
CA SER A 593 36.59 -1.73 25.20
C SER A 593 38.01 -2.02 25.70
N ALA A 594 38.71 -3.01 25.15
CA ALA A 594 40.07 -3.34 25.55
C ALA A 594 41.04 -2.15 25.38
N GLU A 595 42.02 -2.06 26.28
CA GLU A 595 43.00 -0.97 26.28
C GLU A 595 43.75 -0.92 24.94
N GLY A 596 43.77 0.26 24.31
CA GLY A 596 44.43 0.49 23.03
C GLY A 596 43.58 0.22 21.78
N VAL A 597 42.34 -0.27 21.92
CA VAL A 597 41.41 -0.48 20.79
C VAL A 597 40.70 0.81 20.39
N LEU A 598 40.08 1.49 21.35
CA LEU A 598 39.41 2.78 21.11
C LEU A 598 40.37 3.95 21.42
N PRO A 599 40.49 4.94 20.51
CA PRO A 599 41.29 6.13 20.77
C PRO A 599 40.62 7.03 21.83
N SER A 600 41.39 7.96 22.39
CA SER A 600 40.88 8.97 23.32
C SER A 600 39.75 9.80 22.68
N GLY A 601 38.69 10.10 23.43
CA GLY A 601 37.52 10.82 22.92
C GLY A 601 36.53 9.93 22.16
N THR A 602 36.63 8.61 22.31
CA THR A 602 35.69 7.63 21.74
C THR A 602 35.01 6.84 22.85
N THR A 603 33.70 6.63 22.71
CA THR A 603 32.88 5.86 23.66
C THR A 603 32.11 4.77 22.92
N LEU A 604 32.13 3.56 23.48
CA LEU A 604 31.30 2.45 23.02
C LEU A 604 29.87 2.64 23.55
N GLU A 605 28.86 2.59 22.68
CA GLU A 605 27.47 2.75 23.08
C GLU A 605 26.72 1.41 23.10
N ASN A 606 27.01 0.54 22.15
CA ASN A 606 26.35 -0.75 22.04
C ASN A 606 27.25 -1.81 21.41
N VAL A 607 27.17 -3.04 21.92
CA VAL A 607 27.70 -4.26 21.29
C VAL A 607 26.64 -5.34 21.46
N THR A 608 26.15 -5.88 20.34
CA THR A 608 25.08 -6.87 20.35
C THR A 608 25.36 -7.96 19.33
N SER A 609 25.38 -9.20 19.80
CA SER A 609 25.35 -10.36 18.91
C SER A 609 23.94 -10.51 18.34
N VAL A 610 23.85 -10.57 17.02
CA VAL A 610 22.62 -10.78 16.26
C VAL A 610 22.62 -12.23 15.79
N ALA A 611 21.63 -13.00 16.24
CA ALA A 611 21.47 -14.39 15.82
C ALA A 611 21.05 -14.48 14.34
N PRO A 612 21.28 -15.63 13.65
CA PRO A 612 20.79 -15.84 12.30
C PRO A 612 19.28 -15.57 12.19
N GLY A 613 18.87 -14.84 11.16
CA GLY A 613 17.47 -14.43 10.99
C GLY A 613 17.05 -13.25 11.87
N GLY A 614 17.99 -12.68 12.64
CA GLY A 614 17.74 -11.59 13.58
C GLY A 614 17.50 -10.23 12.93
N SER A 615 17.29 -9.22 13.77
CA SER A 615 17.11 -7.82 13.37
C SER A 615 17.91 -6.93 14.30
N PHE A 616 18.47 -5.85 13.77
CA PHE A 616 19.18 -4.85 14.56
C PHE A 616 18.98 -3.45 13.99
N GLY A 617 18.91 -2.47 14.87
CA GLY A 617 18.82 -1.05 14.55
C GLY A 617 18.15 -0.31 15.70
N GLU A 618 17.93 0.99 15.50
CA GLU A 618 17.44 1.89 16.55
C GLU A 618 15.93 2.13 16.48
N GLY A 619 15.23 1.53 15.50
CA GLY A 619 13.80 1.70 15.30
C GLY A 619 13.41 3.18 15.18
N GLU A 620 12.26 3.56 15.73
CA GLU A 620 11.75 4.94 15.71
C GLU A 620 12.70 5.99 16.32
N ALA A 621 13.70 5.59 17.12
CA ALA A 621 14.69 6.53 17.66
C ALA A 621 15.66 7.05 16.58
N ASN A 622 15.83 6.31 15.48
CA ASN A 622 16.55 6.76 14.30
C ASN A 622 15.56 7.46 13.37
N ILE A 623 15.44 8.77 13.56
CA ILE A 623 14.47 9.63 12.88
C ILE A 623 14.49 9.47 11.34
N PRO A 624 15.65 9.47 10.66
CA PRO A 624 15.67 9.35 9.21
C PRO A 624 15.51 7.91 8.70
N TYR A 625 15.91 6.90 9.50
CA TYR A 625 15.84 5.49 9.13
C TYR A 625 15.16 4.66 10.23
N PRO A 626 13.83 4.83 10.43
CA PRO A 626 13.14 4.23 11.57
C PRO A 626 12.87 2.73 11.43
N MET A 627 13.20 2.15 10.27
CA MET A 627 13.00 0.73 9.95
C MET A 627 14.30 -0.04 10.16
N ASN A 628 14.25 -1.09 10.98
CA ASN A 628 15.39 -1.98 11.15
C ASN A 628 15.42 -3.04 10.02
N PRO A 629 16.60 -3.39 9.50
CA PRO A 629 16.75 -4.58 8.68
C PRO A 629 16.35 -5.84 9.48
N THR A 630 15.75 -6.81 8.80
CA THR A 630 15.35 -8.10 9.37
C THR A 630 16.07 -9.23 8.66
N ASN A 631 15.99 -10.45 9.19
CA ASN A 631 16.59 -11.63 8.58
C ASN A 631 18.09 -11.48 8.27
N LEU A 632 18.83 -10.83 9.18
CA LEU A 632 20.27 -10.63 9.06
C LEU A 632 21.02 -11.98 9.22
N PRO A 633 22.16 -12.16 8.55
CA PRO A 633 23.08 -13.24 8.89
C PRO A 633 23.60 -13.07 10.32
N PRO A 634 24.13 -14.14 10.96
CA PRO A 634 24.75 -14.01 12.27
C PRO A 634 25.90 -12.98 12.21
N LEU A 635 25.84 -11.99 13.09
CA LEU A 635 26.78 -10.87 13.07
C LEU A 635 26.91 -10.19 14.43
N CYS A 636 27.99 -9.43 14.60
CA CYS A 636 28.16 -8.49 15.70
C CYS A 636 27.76 -7.08 15.25
N ALA A 637 26.78 -6.48 15.93
CA ALA A 637 26.37 -5.10 15.73
C ALA A 637 27.01 -4.19 16.79
N VAL A 638 27.72 -3.16 16.36
CA VAL A 638 28.45 -2.25 17.24
C VAL A 638 28.08 -0.81 16.95
N THR A 639 27.85 -0.01 18.00
CA THR A 639 27.64 1.44 17.89
C THR A 639 28.71 2.17 18.69
N VAL A 640 29.38 3.11 18.02
CA VAL A 640 30.48 3.89 18.60
C VAL A 640 30.17 5.37 18.45
N ARG A 641 30.45 6.13 19.50
CA ARG A 641 30.40 7.60 19.50
C ARG A 641 31.80 8.17 19.56
N VAL A 642 32.09 9.15 18.71
CA VAL A 642 33.36 9.87 18.65
C VAL A 642 33.12 11.34 18.90
N ASP A 643 33.83 11.91 19.87
CA ASP A 643 33.88 13.35 20.11
C ASP A 643 34.76 13.98 19.02
N SER A 644 34.12 14.61 18.02
CA SER A 644 34.78 15.19 16.85
C SER A 644 35.36 16.57 17.14
N SER A 645 34.78 17.29 18.11
CA SER A 645 35.27 18.56 18.62
C SER A 645 34.75 18.77 20.06
N PRO A 646 35.15 19.85 20.77
CA PRO A 646 34.56 20.18 22.07
C PRO A 646 33.04 20.45 22.05
N THR A 647 32.46 20.74 20.88
CA THR A 647 31.04 21.10 20.72
C THR A 647 30.27 20.15 19.81
N SER A 648 30.92 19.13 19.24
CA SER A 648 30.28 18.16 18.34
C SER A 648 30.76 16.73 18.60
N SER A 649 29.90 15.78 18.27
CA SER A 649 30.23 14.35 18.26
C SER A 649 29.37 13.64 17.21
N TYR A 650 29.91 12.61 16.58
CA TYR A 650 29.16 11.75 15.67
C TYR A 650 29.15 10.31 16.16
N ARG A 651 28.16 9.55 15.70
CA ARG A 651 28.00 8.13 15.96
C ARG A 651 28.17 7.37 14.66
N PHE A 652 28.67 6.14 14.75
CA PHE A 652 28.66 5.22 13.63
C PHE A 652 28.36 3.80 14.07
N GLY A 653 27.74 3.07 13.16
CA GLY A 653 27.38 1.67 13.31
C GLY A 653 28.31 0.77 12.53
N LEU A 654 28.50 -0.44 13.03
CA LEU A 654 29.16 -1.53 12.33
C LEU A 654 28.27 -2.78 12.35
N PHE A 655 28.17 -3.46 11.21
CA PHE A 655 27.81 -4.88 11.17
C PHE A 655 29.02 -5.71 10.79
N LEU A 656 29.34 -6.70 11.61
CA LEU A 656 30.50 -7.57 11.49
C LEU A 656 30.00 -9.03 11.38
N PRO A 657 29.75 -9.56 10.17
CA PRO A 657 29.24 -10.93 10.00
C PRO A 657 30.23 -11.99 10.48
N GLU A 658 29.74 -13.09 11.05
CA GLU A 658 30.61 -14.22 11.44
C GLU A 658 31.35 -14.78 10.22
N GLU A 659 30.64 -14.91 9.09
CA GLU A 659 31.23 -15.22 7.79
C GLU A 659 31.63 -13.94 7.07
N TRP A 660 32.90 -13.58 7.19
CA TRP A 660 33.45 -12.36 6.60
C TRP A 660 34.38 -12.66 5.43
N ASN A 661 34.18 -11.95 4.32
CA ASN A 661 34.88 -12.16 3.06
C ASN A 661 36.05 -11.17 2.82
N LEU A 662 36.61 -10.61 3.89
CA LEU A 662 37.68 -9.61 3.89
C LEU A 662 37.32 -8.23 3.31
N ARG A 663 36.03 -7.94 3.04
CA ARG A 663 35.58 -6.66 2.48
C ARG A 663 34.82 -5.79 3.49
N LEU A 664 34.89 -4.47 3.30
CA LEU A 664 34.08 -3.49 4.02
C LEU A 664 33.19 -2.72 3.05
N LEU A 665 31.89 -2.61 3.33
CA LEU A 665 30.95 -1.73 2.64
C LEU A 665 30.65 -0.50 3.50
N VAL A 666 30.81 0.69 2.93
CA VAL A 666 30.51 1.96 3.58
C VAL A 666 29.30 2.58 2.92
N VAL A 667 28.33 2.99 3.73
CA VAL A 667 27.02 3.47 3.27
C VAL A 667 26.79 4.91 3.71
N GLY A 668 26.39 5.75 2.75
CA GLY A 668 26.08 7.16 2.96
C GLY A 668 24.69 7.47 3.53
N ASN A 669 24.36 8.76 3.59
CA ASN A 669 23.09 9.28 4.09
C ASN A 669 22.28 10.03 3.00
N GLY A 670 21.02 10.36 3.26
CA GLY A 670 20.17 11.16 2.37
C GLY A 670 19.85 12.56 2.91
N GLY A 671 19.70 13.55 2.03
CA GLY A 671 19.33 14.93 2.40
C GLY A 671 20.19 15.52 3.53
N PHE A 672 19.54 16.12 4.52
CA PHE A 672 20.14 16.64 5.75
C PHE A 672 19.92 15.72 6.95
N ALA A 673 19.76 14.41 6.71
CA ALA A 673 19.46 13.43 7.75
C ALA A 673 20.62 13.21 8.72
N GLY A 674 20.26 13.06 10.00
CA GLY A 674 21.15 12.65 11.08
C GLY A 674 20.70 11.33 11.71
N GLY A 675 21.38 10.24 11.34
CA GLY A 675 21.09 8.89 11.83
C GLY A 675 21.88 7.82 11.08
N ILE A 676 22.22 6.70 11.74
CA ILE A 676 22.98 5.59 11.12
C ILE A 676 22.06 4.84 10.16
N ASN A 677 22.49 4.62 8.91
CA ASN A 677 21.67 3.96 7.90
C ASN A 677 21.72 2.42 8.01
N TRP A 678 21.17 1.88 9.10
CA TRP A 678 21.18 0.44 9.40
C TRP A 678 20.54 -0.41 8.28
N LEU A 679 19.50 0.12 7.64
CA LEU A 679 18.75 -0.58 6.60
C LEU A 679 19.61 -0.84 5.36
N ASP A 680 20.32 0.17 4.87
CA ASP A 680 21.14 0.05 3.65
C ASP A 680 22.51 -0.59 3.96
N MET A 681 23.02 -0.46 5.19
CA MET A 681 24.15 -1.26 5.70
C MET A 681 23.90 -2.77 5.62
N ALA A 682 22.65 -3.22 5.78
CA ALA A 682 22.31 -4.64 5.83
C ALA A 682 22.65 -5.41 4.54
N ALA A 683 22.84 -4.72 3.42
CA ALA A 683 23.32 -5.35 2.20
C ALA A 683 24.73 -5.93 2.34
N GLY A 684 25.63 -5.23 3.05
CA GLY A 684 27.02 -5.66 3.21
C GLY A 684 27.16 -7.06 3.78
N PRO A 685 26.60 -7.36 4.98
CA PRO A 685 26.64 -8.70 5.57
C PRO A 685 26.04 -9.80 4.68
N ARG A 686 25.07 -9.48 3.83
CA ARG A 686 24.46 -10.45 2.90
C ARG A 686 25.37 -10.77 1.71
N TYR A 687 26.20 -9.82 1.29
CA TYR A 687 27.36 -10.07 0.43
C TYR A 687 28.56 -10.71 1.17
N GLY A 688 28.46 -10.94 2.49
CA GLY A 688 29.57 -11.43 3.34
C GLY A 688 30.56 -10.34 3.79
N MET A 689 30.22 -9.06 3.60
CA MET A 689 31.07 -7.92 3.92
C MET A 689 30.77 -7.41 5.34
N ALA A 690 31.78 -6.87 6.02
CA ALA A 690 31.51 -5.94 7.12
C ALA A 690 30.84 -4.69 6.53
N SER A 691 30.00 -3.98 7.28
CA SER A 691 29.40 -2.72 6.82
C SER A 691 29.46 -1.60 7.85
N LEU A 692 29.51 -0.35 7.38
CA LEU A 692 29.58 0.86 8.21
C LEU A 692 28.67 1.99 7.68
N SER A 693 28.05 2.75 8.59
CA SER A 693 27.41 4.04 8.30
C SER A 693 27.48 4.95 9.53
N THR A 694 27.40 6.27 9.32
CA THR A 694 27.47 7.29 10.39
C THR A 694 26.15 8.07 10.48
N ASP A 695 25.88 8.64 11.65
CA ASP A 695 24.79 9.60 11.85
C ASP A 695 25.10 11.02 11.36
N THR A 696 26.30 11.26 10.83
CA THR A 696 26.74 12.57 10.33
C THR A 696 26.84 13.68 11.39
N GLY A 697 26.91 13.33 12.68
CA GLY A 697 27.17 14.29 13.77
C GLY A 697 25.95 14.96 14.39
N HIS A 698 24.74 14.48 14.06
CA HIS A 698 23.49 15.04 14.58
C HIS A 698 22.33 14.06 14.44
N SER A 699 21.14 14.48 14.88
CA SER A 699 19.90 13.70 14.72
C SER A 699 18.79 14.56 14.12
N SER A 700 18.30 14.16 12.95
CA SER A 700 17.31 14.93 12.17
C SER A 700 16.68 14.04 11.08
N ASN A 701 15.54 14.48 10.54
CA ASN A 701 15.02 13.90 9.29
C ASN A 701 15.73 14.50 8.06
N VAL A 702 15.44 13.97 6.87
CA VAL A 702 16.09 14.39 5.61
C VAL A 702 15.91 15.85 5.20
N THR A 703 14.92 16.57 5.74
CA THR A 703 14.59 17.97 5.39
C THR A 703 14.90 18.99 6.49
N ASP A 704 15.21 18.54 7.70
CA ASP A 704 15.44 19.43 8.84
C ASP A 704 16.88 19.95 8.84
N THR A 705 17.03 21.26 8.62
CA THR A 705 18.31 21.99 8.58
C THR A 705 18.61 22.73 9.88
N SER A 706 17.65 22.77 10.82
CA SER A 706 17.71 23.67 11.98
C SER A 706 18.85 23.34 12.96
N TRP A 707 19.36 22.10 12.92
CA TRP A 707 20.50 21.64 13.71
C TRP A 707 21.82 22.31 13.31
N ALA A 708 21.90 22.89 12.12
CA ALA A 708 23.12 23.50 11.59
C ALA A 708 23.32 24.94 12.09
N LEU A 709 22.25 25.63 12.47
CA LEU A 709 22.32 27.04 12.79
C LEU A 709 23.23 27.32 14.00
N GLY A 710 24.25 28.15 13.79
CA GLY A 710 25.24 28.49 14.81
C GLY A 710 26.17 27.34 15.20
N GLU A 711 26.20 26.25 14.41
CA GLU A 711 26.86 24.98 14.75
C GLU A 711 27.90 24.58 13.68
N PRO A 712 29.01 25.33 13.51
CA PRO A 712 29.99 25.10 12.44
C PRO A 712 30.67 23.72 12.49
N GLU A 713 30.86 23.18 13.70
CA GLU A 713 31.46 21.87 13.89
C GLU A 713 30.52 20.73 13.44
N LYS A 714 29.21 20.89 13.63
CA LYS A 714 28.23 19.93 13.10
C LYS A 714 28.11 20.04 11.58
N LYS A 715 28.18 21.25 11.01
CA LYS A 715 28.27 21.45 9.55
C LYS A 715 29.48 20.71 8.97
N THR A 716 30.62 20.76 9.66
CA THR A 716 31.86 20.04 9.27
C THR A 716 31.72 18.53 9.41
N ASP A 717 31.08 18.04 10.47
CA ASP A 717 30.78 16.61 10.64
C ASP A 717 29.92 16.06 9.50
N TRP A 718 28.84 16.77 9.13
CA TRP A 718 28.00 16.42 7.99
C TRP A 718 28.72 16.57 6.64
N GLY A 719 29.57 17.59 6.52
CA GLY A 719 30.34 17.89 5.32
C GLY A 719 31.26 16.75 4.92
N TRP A 720 32.12 16.28 5.82
CA TRP A 720 33.06 15.20 5.52
C TRP A 720 33.57 14.44 6.75
N ARG A 721 33.70 15.12 7.91
CA ARG A 721 34.50 14.62 9.04
C ARG A 721 33.90 13.38 9.70
N ALA A 722 32.57 13.30 9.81
CA ALA A 722 31.93 12.15 10.43
C ALA A 722 32.12 10.88 9.61
N LEU A 723 31.97 10.95 8.28
CA LEU A 723 32.16 9.79 7.41
C LEU A 723 33.63 9.32 7.44
N HIS A 724 34.57 10.24 7.19
CA HIS A 724 35.99 9.92 7.17
C HIS A 724 36.46 9.35 8.51
N GLY A 725 36.12 10.02 9.62
CA GLY A 725 36.53 9.58 10.95
C GLY A 725 35.93 8.23 11.34
N SER A 726 34.66 8.00 10.98
CA SER A 726 34.01 6.69 11.15
C SER A 726 34.71 5.61 10.34
N LEU A 727 35.10 5.89 9.10
CA LEU A 727 35.81 4.94 8.24
C LEU A 727 37.19 4.57 8.78
N VAL A 728 37.99 5.56 9.18
CA VAL A 728 39.34 5.35 9.73
C VAL A 728 39.28 4.49 10.99
N LEU A 729 38.35 4.76 11.90
CA LEU A 729 38.19 3.97 13.11
C LEU A 729 37.53 2.62 12.82
N GLY A 730 36.53 2.57 11.94
CA GLY A 730 35.84 1.37 11.50
C GLY A 730 36.78 0.33 10.92
N LYS A 731 37.70 0.72 10.02
CA LYS A 731 38.73 -0.19 9.46
C LYS A 731 39.60 -0.83 10.56
N LYS A 732 39.95 -0.06 11.61
CA LYS A 732 40.72 -0.56 12.77
C LYS A 732 39.90 -1.56 13.60
N LEU A 733 38.64 -1.23 13.89
CA LEU A 733 37.74 -2.08 14.66
C LEU A 733 37.39 -3.39 13.94
N VAL A 734 37.15 -3.32 12.62
CA VAL A 734 36.96 -4.50 11.77
C VAL A 734 38.20 -5.41 11.82
N SER A 735 39.39 -4.85 11.58
CA SER A 735 40.63 -5.63 11.62
C SER A 735 40.89 -6.26 13.00
N HIS A 736 40.58 -5.53 14.08
CA HIS A 736 40.70 -6.03 15.45
C HIS A 736 39.73 -7.18 15.73
N TYR A 737 38.46 -7.03 15.36
CA TYR A 737 37.43 -8.05 15.58
C TYR A 737 37.76 -9.37 14.84
N TYR A 738 38.30 -9.30 13.63
CA TYR A 738 38.74 -10.48 12.87
C TYR A 738 40.20 -10.88 13.16
N SER A 739 40.62 -10.76 14.42
CA SER A 739 41.92 -11.25 14.94
C SER A 739 43.15 -10.74 14.17
N GLY A 740 43.11 -9.51 13.69
CA GLY A 740 44.21 -8.88 12.95
C GLY A 740 44.28 -9.25 11.47
N ASN A 741 43.30 -9.97 10.92
CA ASN A 741 43.17 -10.17 9.49
C ASN A 741 43.01 -8.82 8.78
N SER A 742 43.81 -8.58 7.75
CA SER A 742 43.79 -7.34 6.99
C SER A 742 42.58 -7.28 6.06
N LEU A 743 41.90 -6.15 6.06
CA LEU A 743 40.90 -5.80 5.07
C LEU A 743 41.51 -5.85 3.66
N ALA A 744 40.90 -6.60 2.74
CA ALA A 744 41.39 -6.71 1.36
C ALA A 744 40.88 -5.56 0.49
N TYR A 745 39.59 -5.24 0.60
CA TYR A 745 38.94 -4.22 -0.21
C TYR A 745 37.91 -3.41 0.60
N THR A 746 37.83 -2.11 0.32
CA THR A 746 36.80 -1.21 0.87
C THR A 746 35.94 -0.67 -0.27
N TYR A 747 34.62 -0.81 -0.15
CA TYR A 747 33.65 -0.32 -1.11
C TYR A 747 32.77 0.77 -0.51
N TYR A 748 32.32 1.70 -1.34
CA TYR A 748 31.32 2.71 -0.97
C TYR A 748 30.05 2.54 -1.79
N ASN A 749 28.89 2.69 -1.17
CA ASN A 749 27.59 2.77 -1.84
C ASN A 749 26.76 3.92 -1.26
N GLY A 750 26.39 4.89 -2.08
CA GLY A 750 25.61 6.04 -1.62
C GLY A 750 24.93 6.79 -2.76
N CYS A 751 23.74 7.32 -2.49
CA CYS A 751 23.00 8.15 -3.43
C CYS A 751 22.60 9.50 -2.82
N SER A 752 22.38 10.54 -3.62
CA SER A 752 21.99 11.88 -3.16
C SER A 752 23.10 12.55 -2.32
N THR A 753 22.83 12.94 -1.08
CA THR A 753 23.87 13.35 -0.11
C THR A 753 24.94 12.27 0.06
N GLY A 754 24.60 10.98 -0.01
CA GLY A 754 25.55 9.88 -0.01
C GLY A 754 26.43 9.91 -1.25
N GLY A 755 25.86 10.24 -2.41
CA GLY A 755 26.66 10.43 -3.62
C GLY A 755 27.68 11.57 -3.47
N ARG A 756 27.27 12.70 -2.86
CA ARG A 756 28.18 13.80 -2.49
C ARG A 756 29.27 13.35 -1.54
N GLN A 757 28.89 12.64 -0.47
CA GLN A 757 29.81 12.14 0.55
C GLN A 757 30.88 11.22 -0.07
N GLY A 758 30.48 10.29 -0.95
CA GLY A 758 31.40 9.42 -1.67
C GLY A 758 32.37 10.20 -2.56
N LEU A 759 31.87 11.16 -3.35
CA LEU A 759 32.71 12.03 -4.18
C LEU A 759 33.66 12.90 -3.35
N LYS A 760 33.18 13.48 -2.24
CA LYS A 760 34.02 14.28 -1.34
C LYS A 760 35.13 13.43 -0.74
N GLU A 761 34.80 12.22 -0.29
CA GLU A 761 35.76 11.31 0.33
C GLU A 761 36.85 10.92 -0.66
N LEU A 762 36.53 10.51 -1.89
CA LEU A 762 37.56 10.15 -2.88
C LEU A 762 38.43 11.33 -3.35
N GLN A 763 37.91 12.57 -3.28
CA GLN A 763 38.63 13.79 -3.64
C GLN A 763 39.60 14.28 -2.55
N VAL A 764 39.38 13.89 -1.30
CA VAL A 764 40.17 14.35 -0.15
C VAL A 764 41.00 13.23 0.44
N PHE A 765 40.46 12.02 0.45
CA PHE A 765 41.01 10.79 1.01
C PHE A 765 40.93 9.68 -0.04
N PRO A 766 41.76 9.75 -1.11
CA PRO A 766 41.69 8.81 -2.22
C PRO A 766 41.92 7.36 -1.78
N ASP A 767 42.54 7.12 -0.62
CA ASP A 767 42.79 5.81 -0.02
C ASP A 767 41.60 5.22 0.78
N SER A 768 40.48 5.94 0.86
CA SER A 768 39.31 5.50 1.61
C SER A 768 38.62 4.28 1.00
N PHE A 769 38.47 4.22 -0.33
CA PHE A 769 37.76 3.15 -1.04
C PHE A 769 38.56 2.60 -2.21
N ASP A 770 38.43 1.32 -2.53
CA ASP A 770 38.97 0.71 -3.75
C ASP A 770 37.91 0.72 -4.86
N GLY A 771 36.63 0.68 -4.49
CA GLY A 771 35.49 0.87 -5.41
C GLY A 771 34.42 1.80 -4.82
N ALA A 772 33.83 2.67 -5.63
CA ALA A 772 32.70 3.51 -5.23
C ALA A 772 31.52 3.42 -6.21
N LEU A 773 30.32 3.18 -5.68
CA LEU A 773 29.05 3.23 -6.38
C LEU A 773 28.28 4.48 -5.92
N ILE A 774 28.13 5.45 -6.82
CA ILE A 774 27.67 6.82 -6.53
C ILE A 774 26.42 7.13 -7.34
N GLY A 775 25.28 7.26 -6.67
CA GLY A 775 24.01 7.61 -7.30
C GLY A 775 23.66 9.09 -7.16
N ALA A 776 23.12 9.70 -8.21
CA ALA A 776 22.50 11.03 -8.23
C ALA A 776 23.14 12.05 -7.24
N PRO A 777 24.46 12.31 -7.34
CA PRO A 777 25.19 12.97 -6.27
C PRO A 777 24.80 14.43 -6.12
N ALA A 778 24.46 14.84 -4.90
CA ALA A 778 24.27 16.25 -4.52
C ALA A 778 25.62 16.98 -4.33
N TRP A 779 26.53 16.82 -5.29
CA TRP A 779 27.96 17.12 -5.16
C TRP A 779 28.29 18.60 -4.98
N TRP A 780 27.41 19.49 -5.46
CA TRP A 780 27.58 20.94 -5.45
C TRP A 780 26.48 21.64 -4.63
N PRO A 781 26.42 21.43 -3.29
CA PRO A 781 25.34 21.95 -2.46
C PRO A 781 25.24 23.48 -2.48
N THR A 782 26.37 24.21 -2.62
CA THR A 782 26.34 25.67 -2.72
C THR A 782 25.52 26.17 -3.91
N HIS A 783 25.44 25.41 -5.00
CA HIS A 783 24.62 25.76 -6.15
C HIS A 783 23.31 24.98 -6.21
N LEU A 784 23.30 23.67 -5.97
CA LEU A 784 22.08 22.84 -5.98
C LEU A 784 21.03 23.37 -5.00
N ASN A 785 21.40 23.55 -3.73
CA ASN A 785 20.43 23.97 -2.71
C ASN A 785 20.01 25.43 -2.92
N THR A 786 20.93 26.30 -3.35
CA THR A 786 20.60 27.68 -3.73
C THR A 786 19.64 27.73 -4.92
N TRP A 787 19.84 26.85 -5.91
CA TRP A 787 18.95 26.68 -7.05
C TRP A 787 17.57 26.16 -6.64
N LEU A 788 17.51 25.20 -5.70
CA LEU A 788 16.24 24.74 -5.14
C LEU A 788 15.44 25.88 -4.46
N ALA A 789 16.13 26.83 -3.82
CA ALA A 789 15.48 28.04 -3.30
C ALA A 789 15.00 28.97 -4.43
N GLN A 790 15.81 29.13 -5.48
CA GLN A 790 15.51 29.95 -6.65
C GLN A 790 14.29 29.46 -7.43
N ILE A 791 14.17 28.16 -7.72
CA ILE A 791 13.00 27.61 -8.40
C ILE A 791 11.73 27.76 -7.57
N GLY A 792 11.86 27.65 -6.24
CA GLY A 792 10.78 27.98 -5.32
C GLY A 792 10.39 29.45 -5.42
N TRP A 793 11.37 30.35 -5.43
CA TRP A 793 11.14 31.78 -5.61
C TRP A 793 10.49 32.11 -6.97
N TYR A 794 10.82 31.37 -8.04
CA TYR A 794 10.14 31.48 -9.33
C TYR A 794 8.67 31.07 -9.25
N ASN A 795 8.34 29.99 -8.55
CA ASN A 795 6.97 29.44 -8.52
C ASN A 795 6.05 30.04 -7.45
N PHE A 796 6.57 30.55 -6.33
CA PHE A 796 5.78 31.06 -5.20
C PHE A 796 5.72 32.61 -5.19
N PRO A 797 4.73 33.21 -4.51
CA PRO A 797 3.68 32.62 -3.66
C PRO A 797 2.48 32.04 -4.43
N VAL A 798 1.64 31.26 -3.74
CA VAL A 798 0.50 30.51 -4.34
C VAL A 798 -0.60 31.38 -4.97
N ASP A 799 -0.66 32.65 -4.59
CA ASP A 799 -1.63 33.63 -5.08
C ASP A 799 -1.13 34.44 -6.30
N ASP A 800 0.14 34.27 -6.69
CA ASP A 800 0.71 34.91 -7.87
C ASP A 800 0.27 34.20 -9.17
N PRO A 801 -0.15 34.93 -10.23
CA PRO A 801 -0.50 34.34 -11.52
C PRO A 801 0.58 33.45 -12.16
N LYS A 802 1.87 33.65 -11.81
CA LYS A 802 3.00 32.84 -12.29
C LYS A 802 3.05 31.44 -11.66
N HIS A 803 2.33 31.22 -10.56
CA HIS A 803 2.34 29.97 -9.80
C HIS A 803 1.77 28.82 -10.62
N ILE A 804 2.53 27.73 -10.71
CA ILE A 804 2.12 26.45 -11.28
C ILE A 804 1.63 25.56 -10.12
N PRO A 805 0.31 25.33 -9.98
CA PRO A 805 -0.23 24.48 -8.93
C PRO A 805 0.03 22.99 -9.21
N LEU A 806 0.04 22.19 -8.14
CA LEU A 806 0.43 20.78 -8.15
C LEU A 806 -0.31 19.94 -9.21
N GLU A 807 -1.61 20.17 -9.41
CA GLU A 807 -2.41 19.44 -10.40
C GLU A 807 -1.88 19.60 -11.84
N LYS A 808 -1.16 20.69 -12.14
CA LYS A 808 -0.61 20.95 -13.47
C LYS A 808 0.70 20.22 -13.76
N PHE A 809 1.39 19.71 -12.76
CA PHE A 809 2.63 18.94 -13.00
C PHE A 809 2.34 17.68 -13.81
N THR A 810 1.26 16.96 -13.50
CA THR A 810 0.83 15.79 -14.29
C THR A 810 0.37 16.15 -15.71
N VAL A 811 -0.15 17.37 -15.90
CA VAL A 811 -0.53 17.88 -17.23
C VAL A 811 0.72 18.18 -18.06
N MET A 812 1.73 18.83 -17.46
CA MET A 812 3.04 19.04 -18.08
C MET A 812 3.70 17.71 -18.42
N ALA A 813 3.77 16.78 -17.46
CA ALA A 813 4.37 15.45 -17.64
C ALA A 813 3.75 14.69 -18.82
N ALA A 814 2.41 14.71 -18.92
CA ALA A 814 1.70 14.06 -20.02
C ALA A 814 2.02 14.67 -21.38
N GLU A 815 2.13 16.00 -21.46
CA GLU A 815 2.46 16.69 -22.72
C GLU A 815 3.93 16.51 -23.12
N VAL A 816 4.85 16.56 -22.15
CA VAL A 816 6.27 16.24 -22.34
C VAL A 816 6.40 14.80 -22.86
N MET A 817 5.74 13.83 -22.22
CA MET A 817 5.75 12.44 -22.68
C MET A 817 5.19 12.30 -24.09
N ARG A 818 4.09 13.00 -24.42
CA ARG A 818 3.47 12.97 -25.75
C ARG A 818 4.41 13.47 -26.86
N GLN A 819 5.23 14.48 -26.57
CA GLN A 819 6.15 15.06 -27.54
C GLN A 819 7.50 14.35 -27.59
N CYS A 820 7.98 13.80 -26.46
CA CYS A 820 9.36 13.38 -26.30
C CYS A 820 9.60 11.87 -26.26
N ASP A 821 8.60 11.02 -25.99
CA ASP A 821 8.75 9.55 -25.89
C ASP A 821 9.41 8.97 -27.16
N GLY A 822 8.78 9.17 -28.32
CA GLY A 822 9.24 8.61 -29.60
C GLY A 822 10.54 9.19 -30.18
N VAL A 823 11.21 10.12 -29.50
CA VAL A 823 12.41 10.81 -30.03
C VAL A 823 13.62 9.88 -30.09
N ASP A 824 13.69 8.88 -29.20
CA ASP A 824 14.74 7.87 -29.23
C ASP A 824 14.49 6.75 -30.27
N GLY A 825 13.37 6.82 -31.01
CA GLY A 825 12.96 5.86 -32.02
C GLY A 825 12.03 4.77 -31.49
N VAL A 826 11.70 4.78 -30.20
CA VAL A 826 10.82 3.81 -29.54
C VAL A 826 9.68 4.54 -28.83
N LEU A 827 8.45 4.04 -28.95
CA LEU A 827 7.28 4.61 -28.27
C LEU A 827 6.87 3.66 -27.14
N ASP A 828 7.48 3.80 -25.97
CA ASP A 828 7.33 2.88 -24.83
C ASP A 828 6.97 3.57 -23.50
N GLY A 829 6.76 4.88 -23.54
CA GLY A 829 6.48 5.75 -22.39
C GLY A 829 7.75 6.15 -21.62
N ILE A 830 8.94 6.05 -22.21
CA ILE A 830 10.21 6.33 -21.54
C ILE A 830 11.04 7.28 -22.40
N ILE A 831 11.31 8.47 -21.86
CA ILE A 831 12.19 9.44 -22.53
C ILE A 831 13.65 9.02 -22.28
N SER A 832 14.27 8.31 -23.23
CA SER A 832 15.66 7.84 -23.10
C SER A 832 16.69 8.87 -23.60
N THR A 833 16.28 9.83 -24.43
CA THR A 833 17.15 10.89 -24.97
C THR A 833 16.49 12.27 -24.87
N PRO A 834 16.28 12.81 -23.65
CA PRO A 834 15.54 14.07 -23.45
C PRO A 834 16.15 15.25 -24.20
N GLU A 835 17.46 15.29 -24.41
CA GLU A 835 18.16 16.38 -25.08
C GLU A 835 17.93 16.45 -26.60
N LYS A 836 17.36 15.39 -27.20
CA LYS A 836 16.93 15.40 -28.61
C LYS A 836 15.50 15.92 -28.77
N CYS A 837 14.74 16.07 -27.68
CA CYS A 837 13.36 16.54 -27.74
C CYS A 837 13.32 18.08 -27.80
N ASP A 838 12.77 18.62 -28.89
CA ASP A 838 12.44 20.05 -29.00
C ASP A 838 11.00 20.27 -28.50
N PHE A 839 10.86 20.47 -27.19
CA PHE A 839 9.55 20.55 -26.53
C PHE A 839 8.84 21.87 -26.82
N ASP A 840 7.67 21.80 -27.44
CA ASP A 840 6.81 22.93 -27.74
C ASP A 840 5.83 23.22 -26.59
N PHE A 841 6.12 24.30 -25.86
CA PHE A 841 5.28 24.79 -24.78
C PHE A 841 3.93 25.36 -25.23
N ASP A 842 3.77 25.75 -26.50
CA ASP A 842 2.52 26.35 -26.98
C ASP A 842 1.36 25.35 -26.97
N GLY A 843 1.67 24.05 -27.04
CA GLY A 843 0.72 22.95 -26.87
C GLY A 843 0.01 22.93 -25.51
N LEU A 844 0.55 23.61 -24.50
CA LEU A 844 -0.04 23.71 -23.16
C LEU A 844 -0.92 24.95 -22.95
N LEU A 845 -0.88 25.94 -23.85
CA LEU A 845 -1.55 27.22 -23.66
C LEU A 845 -3.08 27.07 -23.69
N CYS A 846 -3.75 27.77 -22.78
CA CYS A 846 -5.21 27.83 -22.78
C CYS A 846 -5.74 28.41 -24.10
N GLY A 847 -6.45 27.60 -24.89
CA GLY A 847 -7.01 27.97 -26.20
C GLY A 847 -6.25 27.47 -27.42
N ALA A 848 -5.17 26.70 -27.24
CA ALA A 848 -4.49 25.99 -28.32
C ALA A 848 -5.41 24.92 -28.98
N ASP A 849 -5.17 24.64 -30.27
CA ASP A 849 -5.94 23.67 -31.06
C ASP A 849 -5.90 22.28 -30.40
N GLY A 850 -7.07 21.74 -30.02
CA GLY A 850 -7.20 20.46 -29.32
C GLY A 850 -7.55 20.56 -27.83
N ILE A 851 -7.32 21.72 -27.20
CA ILE A 851 -7.76 22.02 -25.83
C ILE A 851 -9.12 22.75 -25.88
N VAL A 852 -10.20 21.99 -26.08
CA VAL A 852 -11.56 22.56 -26.22
C VAL A 852 -12.23 22.66 -24.84
N GLY A 853 -12.16 23.85 -24.23
CA GLY A 853 -12.99 24.24 -23.08
C GLY A 853 -12.28 25.16 -22.10
N GLN A 854 -13.03 26.03 -21.42
CA GLN A 854 -12.54 26.95 -20.36
C GLN A 854 -12.12 26.22 -19.07
N ASN A 855 -11.68 24.97 -19.12
CA ASN A 855 -11.21 24.27 -17.93
C ASN A 855 -9.76 24.67 -17.65
N THR A 856 -9.61 25.76 -16.89
CA THR A 856 -8.30 26.33 -16.50
C THR A 856 -7.44 25.36 -15.71
N SER A 857 -7.97 24.23 -15.21
CA SER A 857 -7.16 23.17 -14.59
C SER A 857 -6.32 22.36 -15.59
N ALA A 858 -6.71 22.31 -16.87
CA ALA A 858 -6.11 21.45 -17.91
C ALA A 858 -5.17 22.17 -18.90
N CYS A 859 -4.87 23.47 -18.69
CA CYS A 859 -4.02 24.27 -19.57
C CYS A 859 -3.23 25.33 -18.80
N PHE A 860 -2.18 25.90 -19.37
CA PHE A 860 -1.30 26.88 -18.72
C PHE A 860 -1.56 28.30 -19.23
N THR A 861 -1.38 29.29 -18.35
CA THR A 861 -1.29 30.71 -18.72
C THR A 861 0.11 31.02 -19.26
N TYR A 862 0.27 32.15 -19.96
CA TYR A 862 1.59 32.62 -20.39
C TYR A 862 2.57 32.80 -19.22
N ASP A 863 2.10 33.32 -18.08
CA ASP A 863 2.95 33.48 -16.89
C ASP A 863 3.41 32.13 -16.33
N GLN A 864 2.51 31.14 -16.29
CA GLN A 864 2.85 29.78 -15.88
C GLN A 864 3.81 29.10 -16.86
N ILE A 865 3.66 29.31 -18.17
CA ILE A 865 4.62 28.82 -19.17
C ILE A 865 5.99 29.48 -18.99
N ASN A 866 6.05 30.78 -18.72
CA ASN A 866 7.30 31.47 -18.45
C ASN A 866 7.98 30.95 -17.18
N THR A 867 7.22 30.62 -16.13
CA THR A 867 7.74 29.93 -14.95
C THR A 867 8.27 28.56 -15.33
N ALA A 868 7.52 27.75 -16.09
CA ALA A 868 7.95 26.41 -16.50
C ALA A 868 9.25 26.43 -17.31
N LYS A 869 9.39 27.36 -18.26
CA LYS A 869 10.64 27.56 -19.02
C LYS A 869 11.84 27.78 -18.10
N LYS A 870 11.71 28.66 -17.09
CA LYS A 870 12.76 28.89 -16.09
C LYS A 870 13.13 27.65 -15.26
N LEU A 871 12.22 26.67 -15.14
CA LEU A 871 12.51 25.42 -14.42
C LEU A 871 13.35 24.45 -15.27
N TYR A 872 13.22 24.49 -16.59
CA TYR A 872 14.00 23.67 -17.53
C TYR A 872 15.30 24.36 -17.99
N ASP A 873 15.29 25.69 -18.08
CA ASP A 873 16.45 26.46 -18.54
C ASP A 873 17.60 26.39 -17.54
N ASP A 874 18.83 26.46 -18.07
CA ASP A 874 20.00 26.65 -17.24
C ASP A 874 19.95 28.00 -16.54
N THR A 875 20.29 27.98 -15.25
CA THR A 875 20.51 29.19 -14.51
C THR A 875 21.91 29.71 -14.82
N VAL A 876 21.96 30.90 -15.39
CA VAL A 876 23.20 31.66 -15.63
C VAL A 876 23.20 32.95 -14.83
N SER A 877 24.39 33.49 -14.57
CA SER A 877 24.52 34.71 -13.80
C SER A 877 23.92 35.91 -14.53
N SER A 878 23.17 36.74 -13.81
CA SER A 878 22.62 37.98 -14.37
C SER A 878 23.64 39.09 -14.54
N GLU A 879 24.83 38.98 -13.92
CA GLU A 879 25.90 39.98 -14.04
C GLU A 879 26.53 39.98 -15.45
N ASP A 880 26.76 38.80 -16.02
CA ASP A 880 27.41 38.64 -17.34
C ASP A 880 26.54 37.94 -18.38
N GLY A 881 25.40 37.37 -17.96
CA GLY A 881 24.46 36.62 -18.80
C GLY A 881 25.03 35.31 -19.36
N LYS A 882 26.15 34.81 -18.82
CA LYS A 882 26.92 33.70 -19.41
C LYS A 882 27.50 32.72 -18.40
N SER A 883 27.83 33.15 -17.19
CA SER A 883 28.42 32.28 -16.18
C SER A 883 27.40 31.25 -15.71
N PHE A 884 27.68 29.98 -15.91
CA PHE A 884 26.80 28.88 -15.50
C PHE A 884 26.73 28.78 -13.98
N LEU A 885 25.51 28.79 -13.43
CA LEU A 885 25.25 28.57 -12.01
C LEU A 885 24.77 27.14 -11.81
N TYR A 886 23.65 26.73 -12.40
CA TYR A 886 23.14 25.37 -12.19
C TYR A 886 22.21 24.95 -13.33
N PRO A 887 22.15 23.66 -13.70
CA PRO A 887 21.27 23.24 -14.78
C PRO A 887 19.81 23.19 -14.33
N GLY A 888 18.91 23.40 -15.29
CA GLY A 888 17.48 23.16 -15.09
C GLY A 888 17.13 21.68 -15.07
N PHE A 889 15.86 21.37 -14.81
CA PHE A 889 15.34 20.00 -14.82
C PHE A 889 15.43 19.35 -16.22
N ASN A 890 15.53 18.03 -16.26
CA ASN A 890 15.39 17.25 -17.49
C ASN A 890 13.90 17.06 -17.83
N LEU A 891 13.59 17.00 -19.13
CA LEU A 891 12.28 16.57 -19.62
C LEU A 891 12.00 15.13 -19.17
N GLY A 892 10.82 14.91 -18.58
CA GLY A 892 10.39 13.63 -17.99
C GLY A 892 10.47 13.60 -16.46
N SER A 893 10.99 14.66 -15.82
CA SER A 893 11.12 14.76 -14.36
C SER A 893 9.89 15.34 -13.66
N GLU A 894 8.89 15.77 -14.43
CA GLU A 894 7.80 16.64 -13.95
C GLU A 894 6.92 15.95 -12.89
N GLU A 895 6.75 14.64 -12.98
CA GLU A 895 6.05 13.83 -11.98
C GLU A 895 6.75 13.83 -10.60
N GLN A 896 8.05 14.17 -10.55
CA GLN A 896 8.81 14.28 -9.30
C GLN A 896 8.90 15.73 -8.77
N TRP A 897 8.47 16.75 -9.54
CA TRP A 897 8.51 18.16 -9.11
C TRP A 897 7.67 18.46 -7.87
N LEU A 898 6.75 17.56 -7.49
CA LEU A 898 6.02 17.66 -6.23
C LEU A 898 6.95 17.73 -5.00
N TRP A 899 8.17 17.18 -5.08
CA TRP A 899 9.14 17.22 -3.98
C TRP A 899 9.71 18.62 -3.72
N PRO A 900 10.27 19.32 -4.72
CA PRO A 900 10.76 20.69 -4.53
C PRO A 900 9.65 21.76 -4.56
N LEU A 901 8.54 21.53 -5.25
CA LEU A 901 7.55 22.57 -5.59
C LEU A 901 6.11 22.27 -5.14
N GLY A 902 5.82 21.10 -4.54
CA GLY A 902 4.45 20.71 -4.15
C GLY A 902 3.93 21.33 -2.84
N GLY A 903 4.77 22.11 -2.14
CA GLY A 903 4.40 22.82 -0.91
C GLY A 903 3.57 24.08 -1.14
N LYS A 904 3.28 24.82 -0.07
CA LYS A 904 2.72 26.19 -0.15
C LYS A 904 3.79 27.28 -0.20
N GLU A 905 5.04 26.88 0.06
CA GLU A 905 6.23 27.70 0.13
C GLU A 905 7.40 26.87 -0.43
N PRO A 906 8.53 27.50 -0.80
CA PRO A 906 9.71 26.80 -1.31
C PRO A 906 10.21 25.68 -0.39
N THR A 907 10.80 24.65 -0.98
CA THR A 907 11.28 23.48 -0.24
C THR A 907 12.34 23.80 0.82
N PRO A 908 12.28 23.15 2.02
CA PRO A 908 13.34 23.26 3.03
C PRO A 908 14.72 22.87 2.52
N PHE A 909 14.82 22.02 1.48
CA PHE A 909 16.12 21.67 0.90
C PHE A 909 16.90 22.90 0.41
N GLY A 910 16.22 23.92 -0.12
CA GLY A 910 16.87 25.16 -0.54
C GLY A 910 16.82 26.25 0.52
N VAL A 911 15.62 26.59 0.98
CA VAL A 911 15.41 27.71 1.93
C VAL A 911 16.05 27.42 3.29
N GLY A 912 15.95 26.19 3.79
CA GLY A 912 16.58 25.78 5.04
C GLY A 912 18.10 25.83 4.95
N TYR A 913 18.67 25.40 3.81
CA TYR A 913 20.11 25.50 3.56
C TYR A 913 20.59 26.95 3.56
N LEU A 914 19.94 27.84 2.79
CA LEU A 914 20.33 29.25 2.77
C LEU A 914 20.23 29.88 4.17
N LYS A 915 19.14 29.61 4.87
CA LYS A 915 18.87 30.15 6.20
C LYS A 915 19.85 29.66 7.28
N ASP A 916 19.97 28.35 7.44
CA ASP A 916 20.66 27.73 8.58
C ASP A 916 22.13 27.39 8.28
N PHE A 917 22.51 27.20 7.01
CA PHE A 917 23.89 26.88 6.63
C PHE A 917 24.65 28.11 6.16
N VAL A 918 24.10 28.85 5.19
CA VAL A 918 24.81 29.91 4.44
C VAL A 918 24.76 31.27 5.16
N PHE A 919 23.56 31.77 5.44
CA PHE A 919 23.37 33.05 6.12
C PHE A 919 23.50 32.93 7.64
N ASP A 920 23.23 31.73 8.17
CA ASP A 920 23.25 31.44 9.61
C ASP A 920 22.34 32.41 10.41
N ASP A 921 21.19 32.75 9.84
CA ASP A 921 20.28 33.78 10.33
C ASP A 921 18.81 33.30 10.32
N LYS A 922 18.23 33.12 11.52
CA LYS A 922 16.82 32.70 11.66
C LYS A 922 15.81 33.68 11.05
N SER A 923 16.20 34.94 10.86
CA SER A 923 15.34 36.00 10.33
C SER A 923 15.37 36.10 8.81
N TRP A 924 16.29 35.39 8.13
CA TRP A 924 16.31 35.33 6.68
C TRP A 924 15.02 34.71 6.13
N ASP A 925 14.45 35.36 5.12
CA ASP A 925 13.19 34.97 4.49
C ASP A 925 13.39 34.75 2.99
N TRP A 926 12.74 33.72 2.44
CA TRP A 926 12.91 33.30 1.05
C TRP A 926 12.41 34.35 0.05
N GLN A 927 11.51 35.26 0.45
CA GLN A 927 11.07 36.36 -0.41
C GLN A 927 12.19 37.37 -0.67
N SER A 928 13.20 37.42 0.19
CA SER A 928 14.39 38.25 0.03
C SER A 928 15.46 37.63 -0.88
N PHE A 929 15.20 36.43 -1.43
CA PHE A 929 16.11 35.72 -2.31
C PHE A 929 16.54 36.60 -3.50
N ASN A 930 17.83 36.58 -3.78
CA ASN A 930 18.44 37.17 -4.97
C ASN A 930 19.73 36.41 -5.29
N GLU A 931 20.29 36.62 -6.47
CA GLU A 931 21.41 35.84 -7.01
C GLU A 931 22.70 35.93 -6.16
N SER A 932 22.89 36.98 -5.35
CA SER A 932 24.05 37.06 -4.45
C SER A 932 24.10 35.93 -3.40
N ALA A 933 23.00 35.21 -3.22
CA ALA A 933 22.97 33.99 -2.43
C ALA A 933 23.93 32.92 -2.95
N TYR A 934 24.16 32.81 -4.27
CA TYR A 934 25.16 31.89 -4.84
C TYR A 934 26.56 32.27 -4.41
N THR A 935 26.93 33.54 -4.62
CA THR A 935 28.23 34.06 -4.19
C THR A 935 28.44 33.84 -2.70
N LYS A 936 27.43 34.12 -1.89
CA LYS A 936 27.51 33.91 -0.44
C LYS A 936 27.64 32.42 -0.07
N ALA A 937 26.94 31.54 -0.77
CA ALA A 937 27.04 30.10 -0.56
C ALA A 937 28.43 29.58 -0.90
N ASP A 938 29.02 29.99 -2.03
CA ASP A 938 30.37 29.62 -2.44
C ASP A 938 31.45 30.19 -1.52
N GLU A 939 31.33 31.46 -1.11
CA GLU A 939 32.25 32.08 -0.15
C GLU A 939 32.26 31.34 1.20
N THR A 940 31.11 30.81 1.60
CA THR A 940 30.94 30.17 2.91
C THR A 940 31.27 28.68 2.87
N ASP A 941 30.98 28.01 1.75
CA ASP A 941 30.97 26.54 1.55
C ASP A 941 30.73 25.77 2.87
N PRO A 942 29.52 25.86 3.44
CA PRO A 942 29.25 25.41 4.80
C PRO A 942 29.72 23.98 5.09
N GLY A 943 30.71 23.85 5.97
CA GLY A 943 31.29 22.56 6.36
C GLY A 943 32.26 21.95 5.35
N ASP A 944 32.71 22.72 4.35
CA ASP A 944 33.52 22.23 3.21
C ASP A 944 32.82 21.03 2.54
N ALA A 945 31.51 21.13 2.37
CA ALA A 945 30.67 20.01 1.96
C ALA A 945 30.73 19.74 0.45
N SER A 946 31.14 20.72 -0.35
CA SER A 946 31.14 20.63 -1.80
C SER A 946 32.25 19.70 -2.32
N ALA A 947 31.90 18.82 -3.26
CA ALA A 947 32.80 17.87 -3.91
C ALA A 947 33.24 18.39 -5.27
N MET A 948 33.95 19.52 -5.29
CA MET A 948 34.30 20.28 -6.51
C MET A 948 35.65 19.91 -7.13
N LYS A 949 36.40 18.94 -6.59
CA LYS A 949 37.69 18.55 -7.17
C LYS A 949 37.48 17.52 -8.28
N TYR A 950 37.59 17.98 -9.52
CA TYR A 950 37.43 17.11 -10.69
C TYR A 950 38.67 16.23 -10.97
N ASP A 951 39.84 16.66 -10.51
CA ASP A 951 41.06 15.85 -10.52
C ASP A 951 40.99 14.81 -9.38
N ILE A 952 40.82 13.56 -9.78
CA ILE A 952 40.81 12.39 -8.89
C ILE A 952 41.91 11.41 -9.30
N GLY A 953 43.04 11.96 -9.80
CA GLY A 953 44.20 11.21 -10.27
C GLY A 953 44.76 10.26 -9.21
N ASP A 954 44.88 10.71 -7.95
CA ASP A 954 45.37 9.87 -6.85
C ASP A 954 44.50 8.63 -6.63
N PHE A 955 43.17 8.74 -6.80
CA PHE A 955 42.24 7.61 -6.74
C PHE A 955 42.43 6.65 -7.93
N LYS A 956 42.63 7.20 -9.14
CA LYS A 956 42.94 6.41 -10.34
C LYS A 956 44.27 5.66 -10.21
N GLU A 957 45.33 6.34 -9.79
CA GLU A 957 46.70 5.81 -9.75
C GLU A 957 46.85 4.62 -8.81
N ARG A 958 46.08 4.59 -7.72
CA ARG A 958 46.01 3.45 -6.81
C ARG A 958 45.09 2.31 -7.27
N GLY A 959 44.49 2.44 -8.45
CA GLY A 959 43.62 1.43 -9.06
C GLY A 959 42.14 1.54 -8.68
N GLY A 960 41.71 2.64 -8.06
CA GLY A 960 40.33 2.85 -7.63
C GLY A 960 39.34 2.86 -8.81
N LYS A 961 38.17 2.26 -8.62
CA LYS A 961 37.09 2.22 -9.63
C LYS A 961 35.83 2.95 -9.15
N LEU A 962 35.21 3.73 -10.03
CA LEU A 962 34.04 4.55 -9.75
C LEU A 962 32.94 4.25 -10.78
N ILE A 963 31.77 3.86 -10.28
CA ILE A 963 30.53 3.84 -11.05
C ILE A 963 29.66 4.99 -10.53
N LEU A 964 29.38 5.97 -11.38
CA LEU A 964 28.36 6.98 -11.12
C LEU A 964 27.11 6.63 -11.92
N TYR A 965 25.94 6.74 -11.31
CA TYR A 965 24.67 6.58 -12.02
C TYR A 965 23.72 7.73 -11.70
N HIS A 966 22.85 8.11 -12.64
CA HIS A 966 21.86 9.16 -12.41
C HIS A 966 20.58 8.89 -13.22
N GLY A 967 19.43 9.00 -12.57
CA GLY A 967 18.13 8.90 -13.23
C GLY A 967 17.88 10.08 -14.15
N LEU A 968 17.40 9.85 -15.37
CA LEU A 968 17.07 10.92 -16.33
C LEU A 968 15.77 11.65 -15.99
N ALA A 969 14.93 11.06 -15.14
CA ALA A 969 13.69 11.65 -14.64
C ALA A 969 13.84 12.19 -13.20
N ASP A 970 15.06 12.50 -12.77
CA ASP A 970 15.34 13.06 -11.45
C ASP A 970 14.83 14.51 -11.35
N GLY A 971 13.78 14.69 -10.55
CA GLY A 971 13.14 15.99 -10.29
C GLY A 971 13.55 16.60 -8.95
N LEU A 972 14.66 16.17 -8.34
CA LEU A 972 15.22 16.77 -7.13
C LEU A 972 16.67 17.24 -7.33
N VAL A 973 17.51 16.40 -7.94
CA VAL A 973 18.88 16.73 -8.33
C VAL A 973 18.96 16.59 -9.85
N PRO A 974 18.97 17.70 -10.62
CA PRO A 974 19.00 17.63 -12.07
C PRO A 974 20.17 16.80 -12.61
N THR A 975 19.87 15.83 -13.48
CA THR A 975 20.82 14.87 -14.05
C THR A 975 22.02 15.55 -14.73
N ARG A 976 21.75 16.65 -15.42
CA ARG A 976 22.75 17.47 -16.11
C ARG A 976 23.84 18.02 -15.17
N GLY A 977 23.58 18.10 -13.87
CA GLY A 977 24.60 18.44 -12.88
C GLY A 977 25.69 17.36 -12.76
N SER A 978 25.35 16.08 -12.93
CA SER A 978 26.34 15.00 -12.98
C SER A 978 27.05 14.90 -14.31
N GLU A 979 26.35 15.19 -15.42
CA GLU A 979 26.98 15.33 -16.73
C GLU A 979 28.04 16.44 -16.71
N TYR A 980 27.73 17.58 -16.08
CA TYR A 980 28.67 18.69 -15.90
C TYR A 980 29.91 18.24 -15.11
N TYR A 981 29.72 17.55 -13.98
CA TYR A 981 30.83 17.02 -13.19
C TYR A 981 31.71 16.05 -13.99
N TYR A 982 31.09 15.10 -14.71
CA TYR A 982 31.80 14.11 -15.52
C TYR A 982 32.62 14.76 -16.64
N ASN A 983 32.02 15.71 -17.36
CA ASN A 983 32.69 16.47 -18.40
C ASN A 983 33.88 17.28 -17.85
N LYS A 984 33.73 17.90 -16.68
CA LYS A 984 34.84 18.60 -16.00
C LYS A 984 35.97 17.66 -15.61
N THR A 985 35.66 16.43 -15.18
CA THR A 985 36.69 15.42 -14.96
C THR A 985 37.39 15.04 -16.26
N ILE A 986 36.67 14.80 -17.36
CA ILE A 986 37.29 14.54 -18.69
C ILE A 986 38.23 15.68 -19.11
N GLU A 987 37.78 16.93 -18.97
CA GLU A 987 38.60 18.11 -19.28
C GLU A 987 39.93 18.10 -18.50
N VAL A 988 39.89 17.79 -17.20
CA VAL A 988 41.08 17.72 -16.35
C VAL A 988 42.02 16.56 -16.73
N PHE A 989 41.48 15.43 -17.20
CA PHE A 989 42.26 14.28 -17.69
C PHE A 989 42.69 14.40 -19.18
N GLY A 990 42.75 15.63 -19.70
CA GLY A 990 43.28 15.94 -21.03
C GLY A 990 42.25 15.97 -22.15
N GLY A 991 40.95 15.92 -21.82
CA GLY A 991 39.84 15.99 -22.79
C GLY A 991 39.54 14.67 -23.49
N ASP A 992 40.24 13.58 -23.15
CA ASP A 992 40.03 12.26 -23.74
C ASP A 992 39.18 11.40 -22.80
N VAL A 993 38.03 10.94 -23.30
CA VAL A 993 37.09 10.10 -22.54
C VAL A 993 37.70 8.74 -22.20
N ASP A 994 38.59 8.22 -23.05
CA ASP A 994 39.23 6.92 -22.87
C ASP A 994 40.07 6.89 -21.58
N HIS A 995 40.68 8.03 -21.21
CA HIS A 995 41.44 8.15 -19.96
C HIS A 995 40.59 8.08 -18.70
N VAL A 996 39.28 8.35 -18.82
CA VAL A 996 38.34 8.40 -17.70
C VAL A 996 37.59 7.08 -17.57
N VAL A 997 37.06 6.52 -18.67
CA VAL A 997 36.22 5.30 -18.64
C VAL A 997 36.93 4.04 -18.12
N ASP A 998 38.26 4.02 -18.10
CA ASP A 998 39.09 2.95 -17.54
C ASP A 998 38.96 2.81 -16.01
N PHE A 999 38.54 3.86 -15.33
CA PHE A 999 38.40 3.88 -13.87
C PHE A 999 37.11 4.56 -13.38
N PHE A 1000 36.46 5.39 -14.20
CA PHE A 1000 35.27 6.14 -13.87
C PHE A 1000 34.23 6.01 -14.99
N ARG A 1001 33.22 5.15 -14.76
CA ARG A 1001 32.08 4.95 -15.65
C ARG A 1001 30.85 5.69 -15.16
N PHE A 1002 30.15 6.36 -16.07
CA PHE A 1002 28.92 7.10 -15.79
C PHE A 1002 27.74 6.47 -16.52
N PHE A 1003 26.64 6.18 -15.82
CA PHE A 1003 25.43 5.57 -16.36
C PHE A 1003 24.22 6.50 -16.21
N LEU A 1004 23.60 6.82 -17.33
CA LEU A 1004 22.29 7.49 -17.35
C LEU A 1004 21.20 6.43 -17.33
N VAL A 1005 20.19 6.62 -16.49
CA VAL A 1005 19.10 5.64 -16.29
C VAL A 1005 17.77 6.23 -16.78
N PRO A 1006 17.31 5.91 -18.01
CA PRO A 1006 16.06 6.38 -18.56
C PRO A 1006 14.86 6.15 -17.65
N GLY A 1007 14.05 7.18 -17.43
CA GLY A 1007 12.81 7.12 -16.64
C GLY A 1007 12.97 6.79 -15.15
N MET A 1008 14.19 6.59 -14.65
CA MET A 1008 14.45 6.50 -13.21
C MET A 1008 14.42 7.90 -12.59
N GLN A 1009 13.75 8.00 -11.44
CA GLN A 1009 13.65 9.21 -10.65
C GLN A 1009 14.86 9.36 -9.70
N HIS A 1010 14.80 10.30 -8.75
CA HIS A 1010 15.87 10.49 -7.76
C HIS A 1010 16.22 9.20 -7.00
N CYS A 1011 17.41 8.65 -7.29
CA CYS A 1011 18.01 7.42 -6.73
C CYS A 1011 17.31 6.08 -7.04
N TRP A 1012 15.99 6.09 -7.22
CA TRP A 1012 15.15 4.89 -7.35
C TRP A 1012 13.81 5.26 -8.01
N SER A 1013 12.94 4.26 -8.17
CA SER A 1013 11.59 4.39 -8.74
C SER A 1013 11.52 4.86 -10.19
N THR A 1014 10.29 4.86 -10.70
CA THR A 1014 9.88 5.42 -11.98
C THR A 1014 8.41 5.85 -11.91
N ALA A 1015 8.01 6.88 -12.66
CA ALA A 1015 6.60 7.24 -12.85
C ALA A 1015 5.96 6.57 -14.08
N CYS A 1016 6.77 6.01 -14.99
CA CYS A 1016 6.33 5.51 -16.29
C CYS A 1016 6.62 4.02 -16.51
N GLY A 1017 6.98 3.29 -15.46
CA GLY A 1017 7.32 1.87 -15.57
C GLY A 1017 8.66 1.62 -16.27
N ALA A 1018 9.58 2.58 -16.24
CA ALA A 1018 10.95 2.37 -16.70
C ALA A 1018 11.75 1.46 -15.76
N PRO A 1019 12.68 0.62 -16.27
CA PRO A 1019 13.59 -0.15 -15.44
C PRO A 1019 14.51 0.76 -14.61
N TRP A 1020 14.59 0.54 -13.29
CA TRP A 1020 15.33 1.41 -12.37
C TRP A 1020 16.14 0.64 -11.32
N SER A 1021 15.79 -0.60 -11.02
CA SER A 1021 16.43 -1.40 -9.98
C SER A 1021 17.62 -2.17 -10.55
N PHE A 1022 18.80 -1.98 -9.96
CA PHE A 1022 20.04 -2.65 -10.35
C PHE A 1022 21.02 -2.78 -9.17
N GLY A 1023 20.51 -2.90 -7.94
CA GLY A 1023 21.35 -2.99 -6.74
C GLY A 1023 22.05 -1.67 -6.36
N GLY A 1024 21.52 -0.52 -6.79
CA GLY A 1024 22.03 0.79 -6.37
C GLY A 1024 21.76 1.10 -4.88
N ALA A 1025 22.40 2.13 -4.35
CA ALA A 1025 22.18 2.60 -2.97
C ALA A 1025 20.70 2.82 -2.66
N PHE A 1026 20.28 2.43 -1.45
CA PHE A 1026 18.90 2.45 -0.95
C PHE A 1026 17.88 1.55 -1.68
N GLN A 1027 18.18 1.03 -2.88
CA GLN A 1027 17.19 0.34 -3.70
C GLN A 1027 16.68 -0.95 -3.05
N GLY A 1028 17.57 -1.74 -2.44
CA GLY A 1028 17.19 -2.97 -1.71
C GLY A 1028 16.29 -2.66 -0.52
N GLY A 1029 16.74 -1.77 0.37
CA GLY A 1029 15.98 -1.40 1.58
C GLY A 1029 14.59 -0.81 1.28
N LEU A 1030 14.41 -0.15 0.14
CA LEU A 1030 13.10 0.37 -0.32
C LEU A 1030 12.12 -0.74 -0.73
N MET A 1031 12.62 -1.85 -1.26
CA MET A 1031 11.81 -3.02 -1.63
C MET A 1031 11.51 -3.93 -0.43
N GLY A 1032 12.27 -3.80 0.66
CA GLY A 1032 11.97 -4.44 1.93
C GLY A 1032 13.18 -4.53 2.86
N SER A 1033 12.93 -4.84 4.13
CA SER A 1033 13.97 -4.96 5.17
C SER A 1033 14.89 -6.18 5.00
N GLU A 1034 14.59 -7.07 4.05
CA GLU A 1034 15.37 -8.28 3.75
C GLU A 1034 16.00 -8.29 2.36
N VAL A 1035 15.71 -7.28 1.53
CA VAL A 1035 16.17 -7.19 0.14
C VAL A 1035 17.48 -6.42 0.09
N TRP A 1036 18.44 -6.90 -0.69
CA TRP A 1036 19.84 -6.43 -0.68
C TRP A 1036 20.53 -6.43 -2.04
N SER A 1037 19.99 -7.19 -3.00
CA SER A 1037 20.37 -7.21 -4.40
C SER A 1037 19.10 -7.02 -5.26
N VAL A 1038 19.19 -7.18 -6.58
CA VAL A 1038 18.04 -7.26 -7.48
C VAL A 1038 17.36 -8.62 -7.29
N PRO A 1039 16.12 -8.68 -6.79
CA PRO A 1039 15.41 -9.94 -6.62
C PRO A 1039 15.32 -10.74 -7.93
N GLU A 1040 15.55 -12.05 -7.84
CA GLU A 1040 15.63 -13.00 -8.96
C GLU A 1040 16.88 -12.89 -9.86
N PHE A 1041 17.69 -11.83 -9.71
CA PHE A 1041 18.85 -11.55 -10.58
C PHE A 1041 20.09 -11.16 -9.75
N GLU A 1042 20.52 -12.05 -8.85
CA GLU A 1042 21.68 -11.86 -7.97
C GLU A 1042 23.00 -12.13 -8.72
N ASP A 1043 23.24 -11.39 -9.81
CA ASP A 1043 24.41 -11.50 -10.66
C ASP A 1043 24.97 -10.13 -11.06
N GLN A 1044 26.22 -10.12 -11.51
CA GLN A 1044 26.96 -8.90 -11.88
C GLN A 1044 26.42 -8.13 -13.09
N ASP A 1045 25.58 -8.74 -13.92
CA ASP A 1045 24.98 -8.04 -15.04
C ASP A 1045 23.76 -7.24 -14.57
N HIS A 1046 23.14 -7.59 -13.43
CA HIS A 1046 21.96 -6.93 -12.89
C HIS A 1046 22.24 -6.13 -11.60
N ASP A 1047 23.29 -6.46 -10.86
CA ASP A 1047 23.67 -5.78 -9.62
C ASP A 1047 24.95 -4.96 -9.77
N ALA A 1048 24.83 -3.64 -9.67
CA ALA A 1048 25.92 -2.70 -9.85
C ALA A 1048 27.02 -2.80 -8.77
N LEU A 1049 26.68 -3.24 -7.55
CA LEU A 1049 27.68 -3.45 -6.52
C LEU A 1049 28.49 -4.72 -6.82
N LEU A 1050 27.85 -5.80 -7.27
CA LEU A 1050 28.54 -6.99 -7.79
C LEU A 1050 29.43 -6.64 -9.00
N ALA A 1051 28.92 -5.85 -9.94
CA ALA A 1051 29.67 -5.39 -11.11
C ALA A 1051 30.92 -4.60 -10.73
N LEU A 1052 30.78 -3.68 -9.76
CA LEU A 1052 31.89 -2.88 -9.24
C LEU A 1052 32.95 -3.76 -8.56
N MET A 1053 32.54 -4.74 -7.76
CA MET A 1053 33.47 -5.68 -7.12
C MET A 1053 34.25 -6.48 -8.16
N ASP A 1054 33.59 -6.96 -9.21
CA ASP A 1054 34.25 -7.64 -10.32
C ASP A 1054 35.24 -6.74 -11.07
N TRP A 1055 34.92 -5.46 -11.21
CA TRP A 1055 35.81 -4.50 -11.86
C TRP A 1055 37.05 -4.20 -11.02
N VAL A 1056 36.90 -4.02 -9.72
CA VAL A 1056 38.02 -3.77 -8.80
C VAL A 1056 38.91 -5.00 -8.67
N GLU A 1057 38.33 -6.18 -8.46
CA GLU A 1057 39.08 -7.37 -8.03
C GLU A 1057 39.56 -8.23 -9.18
N LYS A 1058 38.79 -8.27 -10.28
CA LYS A 1058 39.08 -9.13 -11.45
C LYS A 1058 39.40 -8.31 -12.70
N ASN A 1059 39.38 -6.98 -12.61
CA ASN A 1059 39.56 -6.08 -13.72
C ASN A 1059 38.59 -6.34 -14.88
N ARG A 1060 37.38 -6.83 -14.58
CA ARG A 1060 36.31 -7.02 -15.57
C ARG A 1060 35.55 -5.71 -15.74
N THR A 1061 35.64 -5.12 -16.92
CA THR A 1061 34.97 -3.84 -17.24
C THR A 1061 33.45 -3.97 -17.15
N VAL A 1062 32.79 -2.90 -16.71
CA VAL A 1062 31.33 -2.83 -16.60
C VAL A 1062 30.76 -2.18 -17.86
N ASP A 1063 30.57 -2.98 -18.91
CA ASP A 1063 30.16 -2.49 -20.23
C ASP A 1063 28.65 -2.27 -20.36
N LYS A 1064 27.87 -2.79 -19.42
CA LYS A 1064 26.44 -2.51 -19.22
C LYS A 1064 26.01 -2.97 -17.82
N ILE A 1065 24.87 -2.46 -17.36
CA ILE A 1065 24.14 -3.02 -16.22
C ILE A 1065 22.68 -3.17 -16.66
N VAL A 1066 21.99 -4.24 -16.30
CA VAL A 1066 20.60 -4.49 -16.68
C VAL A 1066 19.70 -3.97 -15.57
N ALA A 1067 19.13 -2.78 -15.81
CA ALA A 1067 18.11 -2.24 -14.93
C ALA A 1067 16.82 -3.04 -15.08
N THR A 1068 16.12 -3.22 -13.96
CA THR A 1068 14.93 -4.05 -13.84
C THR A 1068 13.79 -3.26 -13.20
N THR A 1069 12.55 -3.53 -13.62
CA THR A 1069 11.36 -3.10 -12.90
C THR A 1069 10.28 -4.18 -12.97
N TRP A 1070 9.40 -4.17 -11.97
CA TRP A 1070 8.32 -5.13 -11.81
C TRP A 1070 6.97 -4.45 -12.02
N THR A 1071 5.91 -5.24 -12.20
CA THR A 1071 4.59 -4.70 -12.57
C THR A 1071 4.02 -3.77 -11.49
N THR A 1072 4.39 -4.01 -10.24
CA THR A 1072 4.36 -3.05 -9.15
C THR A 1072 5.81 -2.69 -8.82
N ALA A 1073 6.21 -1.44 -9.08
CA ALA A 1073 7.61 -1.03 -9.13
C ALA A 1073 8.47 -1.42 -7.91
N LEU A 1074 7.91 -1.40 -6.69
CA LEU A 1074 8.60 -1.76 -5.44
C LEU A 1074 8.30 -3.17 -4.93
N ASP A 1075 7.55 -3.97 -5.67
CA ASP A 1075 7.21 -5.34 -5.31
C ASP A 1075 7.80 -6.32 -6.34
N PRO A 1076 8.96 -6.92 -6.06
CA PRO A 1076 9.57 -7.88 -6.96
C PRO A 1076 8.70 -9.11 -7.23
N THR A 1077 7.79 -9.45 -6.31
CA THR A 1077 6.90 -10.62 -6.46
C THR A 1077 5.74 -10.38 -7.43
N SER A 1078 5.53 -9.13 -7.84
CA SER A 1078 4.54 -8.75 -8.85
C SER A 1078 4.91 -9.19 -10.27
N GLY A 1079 6.09 -9.77 -10.45
CA GLY A 1079 6.61 -10.27 -11.73
C GLY A 1079 7.31 -9.19 -12.54
N LEU A 1080 8.26 -9.62 -13.36
CA LEU A 1080 9.06 -8.75 -14.23
C LEU A 1080 8.16 -7.97 -15.20
N LEU A 1081 8.30 -6.64 -15.23
CA LEU A 1081 7.63 -5.77 -16.18
C LEU A 1081 8.54 -5.47 -17.37
N ARG A 1082 9.73 -4.92 -17.11
CA ARG A 1082 10.70 -4.50 -18.13
C ARG A 1082 12.12 -4.66 -17.64
N GLN A 1083 13.02 -4.98 -18.56
CA GLN A 1083 14.46 -4.85 -18.37
C GLN A 1083 15.09 -4.06 -19.51
N ARG A 1084 16.10 -3.26 -19.18
CA ARG A 1084 16.87 -2.50 -20.18
C ARG A 1084 18.33 -2.43 -19.75
N PRO A 1085 19.30 -2.71 -20.64
CA PRO A 1085 20.68 -2.39 -20.35
C PRO A 1085 20.83 -0.86 -20.26
N ILE A 1086 21.41 -0.39 -19.17
CA ILE A 1086 21.96 0.96 -19.06
C ILE A 1086 23.43 0.92 -19.46
N CYS A 1087 23.83 1.89 -20.26
CA CYS A 1087 25.11 1.90 -20.95
C CYS A 1087 26.06 2.93 -20.34
N PRO A 1088 27.38 2.67 -20.39
CA PRO A 1088 28.37 3.64 -19.95
C PRO A 1088 28.39 4.80 -20.94
N TRP A 1089 28.12 6.01 -20.45
CA TRP A 1089 28.20 7.24 -21.22
C TRP A 1089 29.58 7.36 -21.90
N PRO A 1090 29.67 7.80 -23.16
CA PRO A 1090 28.60 8.41 -23.97
C PRO A 1090 27.70 7.40 -24.70
N GLN A 1091 27.93 6.09 -24.54
CA GLN A 1091 27.08 5.08 -25.14
C GLN A 1091 25.66 5.13 -24.56
N ARG A 1092 24.72 4.68 -25.38
CA ARG A 1092 23.29 4.63 -25.04
C ARG A 1092 22.69 3.31 -25.48
N ALA A 1093 21.62 2.93 -24.81
CA ALA A 1093 20.86 1.76 -25.22
C ALA A 1093 20.09 2.09 -26.50
N GLU A 1094 20.35 1.34 -27.57
CA GLU A 1094 19.62 1.42 -28.83
C GLU A 1094 18.86 0.11 -29.04
N TYR A 1095 17.57 0.23 -29.37
CA TYR A 1095 16.70 -0.90 -29.66
C TYR A 1095 17.02 -1.48 -31.04
N ASP A 1096 17.04 -2.81 -31.14
CA ASP A 1096 17.41 -3.51 -32.38
C ASP A 1096 16.40 -3.32 -33.54
N GLY A 1097 15.18 -2.86 -33.23
CA GLY A 1097 14.11 -2.59 -34.19
C GLY A 1097 13.17 -3.77 -34.46
N PHE A 1098 13.38 -4.94 -33.85
CA PHE A 1098 12.59 -6.16 -34.12
C PHE A 1098 12.30 -7.05 -32.90
N GLY A 1099 13.06 -6.97 -31.83
CA GLY A 1099 12.90 -7.77 -30.61
C GLY A 1099 11.80 -7.25 -29.66
N ASP A 1100 11.68 -7.80 -28.46
CA ASP A 1100 10.72 -7.28 -27.48
C ASP A 1100 11.35 -6.08 -26.74
N VAL A 1101 10.71 -4.91 -26.83
CA VAL A 1101 11.17 -3.66 -26.21
C VAL A 1101 11.34 -3.76 -24.69
N ASP A 1102 10.62 -4.70 -24.06
CA ASP A 1102 10.62 -4.93 -22.62
C ASP A 1102 11.73 -5.91 -22.18
N LEU A 1103 12.46 -6.54 -23.12
CA LEU A 1103 13.55 -7.48 -22.84
C LEU A 1103 14.92 -6.85 -23.08
N ALA A 1104 15.83 -7.00 -22.10
CA ALA A 1104 17.19 -6.46 -22.20
C ALA A 1104 17.99 -6.98 -23.41
N SER A 1105 17.68 -8.18 -23.93
CA SER A 1105 18.35 -8.77 -25.09
C SER A 1105 18.07 -8.06 -26.42
N SER A 1106 17.03 -7.24 -26.48
CA SER A 1106 16.63 -6.49 -27.68
C SER A 1106 17.24 -5.09 -27.75
N TRP A 1107 18.16 -4.81 -26.84
CA TRP A 1107 18.88 -3.55 -26.74
C TRP A 1107 20.38 -3.81 -26.74
N GLN A 1108 21.12 -2.89 -27.32
CA GLN A 1108 22.59 -2.90 -27.32
C GLN A 1108 23.13 -1.52 -26.97
N CYS A 1109 24.30 -1.48 -26.33
CA CYS A 1109 25.00 -0.23 -26.10
C CYS A 1109 25.70 0.21 -27.38
N VAL A 1110 25.36 1.41 -27.87
CA VAL A 1110 25.91 2.02 -29.08
C VAL A 1110 26.39 3.43 -28.74
N GLY A 1111 27.57 3.82 -29.21
CA GLY A 1111 28.16 5.14 -29.01
C GLY A 1111 29.61 5.18 -29.40
#